data_AF-A0A1S8BD68-F1
#
_entry.id   AF-A0A1S8BD68-F1
#
_cell.length_a   1.000
_cell.length_b   1.000
_cell.length_c   1.000
_cell.angle_alpha   90.00
_cell.angle_beta   90.00
_cell.angle_gamma   90.00
#
_symmetry.space_group_name_H-M   'P 1'
#
loop_
_entity.id
_entity.type
_entity.pdbx_description
1 polymer ?
#
loop_
_entity_poly.entity_id
_entity_poly.type
_entity_poly.pdbx_seq_one_letter_code
_entity_poly.pdbx_strand_id
1 'polypeptide(L)'
;MPRGTDDDHFETPAVLPARPCDVKLNIVIQVVGSRGDVQPFVALGTELQKYHGHRVRLATHDVFEDFVRSSGLEFYPIGGDPAELMAFIVKNPGLIPNLESLRAGEVTRKRQIIAEMLEGCWKSCIEPDTRSNAPFVADAIIANPPSFAHIHCAQALGVPLHLMFTMPWSSTRAFPHPLANLKYSSGTDRRIANYVSYGIVEFLTWQGLGDIINRWRRHTLQLEAVPAMEGPRLAETLNIPFTYCWSPALVAKPSDWPAHIDVCGFFFRDPPDYKPPPDLAEFLDAGASPVYIGFGSIVIEDPAQTTATIVNAVKATGVRAIVSRGWSKLGEEFSSDPDIFYLGDCPHEWLFKHVSAVVHHGGAGTTACGLLNGKPTTIVPFFGDQPFWGHMVAANGAGPEPIPYRRLNPENLAEAIEFCLTQQALNNAQQIADQMKQESGVKAAVQSFHTHLPKDLACDVLPDRPAVWKLKEGKTRIKLSKEAAVILSDKGKLSRKNLKILQTKPIYIDNRRWDPVTAVGSASVSTAAGMADAASGVFLKPIKAYKRSRSRSSSAHPAAASSTASIHDSKTSSTTSFDTLRPSTLSVRSVSSTSTNRRPTTAPAPPGSTTSPSETSDAHSSTSPPSQPTSDTKSQSPPPPSYQQQQQEQQLTKTNHHNNNTNTAGAMAAASAASLGKFFLTGARGVLVEIPLAAAEGMRAVPRHYSNNTNTPTPTLTPYSYGQYGHVTDIRSGFAVACRTLGHGVAEGVGDIFVETWRGKRERGAAGVAAGLGKGVVSLGMKTGAGVVGALAYPGLGVCRSVRAAVRGAVRRGVEAARWAEGVWKVGGGDGTGVREGEEGEWCEEYGEVLRAWERALKGKGKGRA
;
A
#
# COMPACT_ATOMS: atom_id res chain seq x y z
N MET A 1 -61.04 -14.60 -7.39
CA MET A 1 -59.90 -15.48 -7.72
C MET A 1 -58.88 -14.67 -8.50
N PRO A 2 -57.61 -14.60 -8.08
CA PRO A 2 -57.08 -14.67 -6.71
C PRO A 2 -56.78 -13.26 -6.15
N ARG A 3 -56.24 -13.17 -4.94
CA ARG A 3 -55.37 -12.06 -4.49
C ARG A 3 -53.99 -12.66 -4.23
N GLY A 4 -52.92 -11.89 -4.43
CA GLY A 4 -51.55 -12.25 -4.09
C GLY A 4 -50.72 -10.98 -4.01
N THR A 5 -50.06 -10.79 -2.87
CA THR A 5 -49.17 -9.67 -2.54
C THR A 5 -47.83 -10.27 -2.16
N ASP A 6 -46.76 -9.80 -2.79
CA ASP A 6 -45.39 -10.04 -2.34
C ASP A 6 -44.67 -8.68 -2.29
N ASP A 7 -44.49 -8.16 -1.07
CA ASP A 7 -43.67 -6.97 -0.81
C ASP A 7 -42.23 -7.44 -0.54
N ASP A 8 -41.31 -7.12 -1.46
CA ASP A 8 -39.87 -7.42 -1.33
C ASP A 8 -39.23 -6.51 -0.24
N HIS A 9 -39.49 -6.84 1.02
CA HIS A 9 -38.78 -6.27 2.16
C HIS A 9 -37.30 -6.70 2.11
N PHE A 10 -36.41 -5.74 1.90
CA PHE A 10 -34.98 -5.93 2.10
C PHE A 10 -34.67 -6.16 3.58
N GLU A 11 -34.68 -7.42 4.02
CA GLU A 11 -34.16 -7.80 5.33
C GLU A 11 -32.69 -7.38 5.43
N THR A 12 -32.40 -6.50 6.39
CA THR A 12 -31.01 -6.19 6.76
C THR A 12 -30.42 -7.48 7.34
N PRO A 13 -29.28 -8.00 6.82
CA PRO A 13 -28.77 -9.30 7.23
C PRO A 13 -28.49 -9.30 8.73
N ALA A 14 -29.25 -10.12 9.47
CA ALA A 14 -29.23 -10.14 10.92
C ALA A 14 -27.80 -10.29 11.45
N VAL A 15 -27.39 -9.38 12.33
CA VAL A 15 -26.06 -9.39 12.94
C VAL A 15 -25.97 -10.61 13.86
N LEU A 16 -25.46 -11.71 13.32
CA LEU A 16 -25.18 -12.92 14.09
C LEU A 16 -24.30 -12.55 15.28
N PRO A 17 -24.66 -12.96 16.51
CA PRO A 17 -23.92 -12.58 17.70
C PRO A 17 -22.47 -13.05 17.57
N ALA A 18 -21.57 -12.10 17.81
CA ALA A 18 -20.14 -12.31 17.83
C ALA A 18 -19.77 -13.55 18.67
N ARG A 19 -18.79 -14.32 18.19
CA ARG A 19 -17.91 -14.97 19.16
C ARG A 19 -16.97 -13.90 19.68
N PRO A 20 -16.89 -13.67 21.01
CA PRO A 20 -15.88 -12.79 21.58
C PRO A 20 -14.49 -13.17 21.09
N CYS A 21 -13.60 -12.18 20.95
CA CYS A 21 -12.19 -12.49 20.77
C CYS A 21 -11.61 -12.87 22.13
N ASP A 22 -11.61 -14.16 22.46
CA ASP A 22 -11.12 -14.71 23.74
C ASP A 22 -9.63 -14.43 24.03
N VAL A 23 -8.90 -13.86 23.07
CA VAL A 23 -7.46 -13.58 23.14
C VAL A 23 -7.23 -12.08 23.40
N LYS A 24 -6.63 -11.75 24.55
CA LYS A 24 -6.28 -10.38 24.95
C LYS A 24 -5.08 -9.87 24.17
N LEU A 25 -5.33 -9.06 23.14
CA LEU A 25 -4.30 -8.54 22.24
C LEU A 25 -3.70 -7.22 22.76
N ASN A 26 -2.42 -7.00 22.44
CA ASN A 26 -1.88 -5.64 22.36
C ASN A 26 -2.27 -5.03 21.01
N ILE A 27 -3.00 -3.91 21.02
CA ILE A 27 -3.45 -3.22 19.80
C ILE A 27 -2.83 -1.82 19.77
N VAL A 28 -2.12 -1.50 18.70
CA VAL A 28 -1.74 -0.11 18.39
C VAL A 28 -2.70 0.47 17.37
N ILE A 29 -3.23 1.65 17.65
CA ILE A 29 -4.17 2.40 16.82
C ILE A 29 -3.44 3.63 16.26
N GLN A 30 -3.15 3.67 14.96
CA GLN A 30 -2.32 4.69 14.32
C GLN A 30 -3.17 5.72 13.58
N VAL A 31 -3.17 6.97 14.06
CA VAL A 31 -4.06 8.03 13.55
C VAL A 31 -3.26 9.28 13.24
N VAL A 32 -3.25 9.69 11.97
CA VAL A 32 -2.77 11.01 11.53
C VAL A 32 -3.99 11.86 11.17
N GLY A 33 -4.11 13.06 11.73
CA GLY A 33 -5.23 13.95 11.45
C GLY A 33 -5.56 14.94 12.57
N SER A 34 -6.74 15.54 12.47
CA SER A 34 -7.29 16.51 13.41
C SER A 34 -7.89 15.84 14.66
N ARG A 35 -8.40 16.64 15.61
CA ARG A 35 -9.23 16.13 16.71
C ARG A 35 -10.45 15.34 16.20
N GLY A 36 -11.02 15.73 15.05
CA GLY A 36 -12.14 15.02 14.42
C GLY A 36 -11.76 13.62 13.90
N ASP A 37 -10.48 13.39 13.60
CA ASP A 37 -9.94 12.08 13.25
C ASP A 37 -9.62 11.26 14.50
N VAL A 38 -8.99 11.88 15.52
CA VAL A 38 -8.51 11.18 16.73
C VAL A 38 -9.64 10.79 17.69
N GLN A 39 -10.65 11.65 17.89
CA GLN A 39 -11.74 11.42 18.86
C GLN A 39 -12.54 10.13 18.60
N PRO A 40 -12.92 9.76 17.35
CA PRO A 40 -13.47 8.44 17.04
C PRO A 40 -12.61 7.27 17.53
N PHE A 41 -11.29 7.33 17.34
CA PHE A 41 -10.39 6.24 17.74
C PHE A 41 -10.16 6.15 19.24
N VAL A 42 -10.34 7.24 19.99
CA VAL A 42 -10.39 7.20 21.46
C VAL A 42 -11.60 6.40 21.93
N ALA A 43 -12.78 6.59 21.32
CA ALA A 43 -13.97 5.78 21.62
C ALA A 43 -13.77 4.29 21.26
N LEU A 44 -13.24 4.01 20.06
CA LEU A 44 -12.90 2.65 19.63
C LEU A 44 -11.90 1.96 20.58
N GLY A 45 -10.83 2.65 20.95
CA GLY A 45 -9.83 2.13 21.88
C GLY A 45 -10.41 1.86 23.27
N THR A 46 -11.32 2.72 23.72
CA THR A 46 -12.02 2.57 25.01
C THR A 46 -12.93 1.32 25.02
N GLU A 47 -13.66 1.04 23.94
CA GLU A 47 -14.50 -0.16 23.82
C GLU A 47 -13.62 -1.43 23.80
N LEU A 48 -12.57 -1.45 22.97
CA LEU A 48 -11.59 -2.54 22.87
C LEU A 48 -10.93 -2.86 24.22
N GLN A 49 -10.62 -1.83 25.02
CA GLN A 49 -10.03 -1.99 26.34
C GLN A 49 -11.06 -2.49 27.36
N LYS A 50 -12.17 -1.76 27.55
CA LYS A 50 -13.08 -1.97 28.70
C LYS A 50 -13.97 -3.20 28.57
N TYR A 51 -14.43 -3.55 27.37
CA TYR A 51 -15.38 -4.66 27.16
C TYR A 51 -14.74 -5.91 26.55
N HIS A 52 -13.51 -5.81 26.02
CA HIS A 52 -12.80 -6.93 25.40
C HIS A 52 -11.41 -7.20 26.01
N GLY A 53 -10.97 -6.43 27.00
CA GLY A 53 -9.73 -6.70 27.75
C GLY A 53 -8.45 -6.56 26.94
N HIS A 54 -8.46 -5.82 25.82
CA HIS A 54 -7.27 -5.58 25.00
C HIS A 54 -6.40 -4.47 25.62
N ARG A 55 -5.08 -4.61 25.49
CA ARG A 55 -4.14 -3.55 25.86
C ARG A 55 -4.01 -2.59 24.69
N VAL A 56 -4.66 -1.43 24.78
CA VAL A 56 -4.77 -0.47 23.67
C VAL A 56 -3.85 0.72 23.84
N ARG A 57 -3.09 1.01 22.78
CA ARG A 57 -2.24 2.20 22.62
C ARG A 57 -2.68 3.00 21.40
N LEU A 58 -2.98 4.29 21.57
CA LEU A 58 -3.27 5.20 20.46
C LEU A 58 -2.00 6.00 20.14
N ALA A 59 -1.54 5.87 18.90
CA ALA A 59 -0.36 6.56 18.37
C ALA A 59 -0.80 7.68 17.42
N THR A 60 -0.57 8.92 17.82
CA THR A 60 -0.99 10.13 17.09
C THR A 60 -0.11 11.32 17.49
N HIS A 61 -0.47 12.52 17.03
CA HIS A 61 0.25 13.76 17.25
C HIS A 61 0.33 14.13 18.74
N ASP A 62 1.49 14.64 19.14
CA ASP A 62 1.89 14.97 20.52
C ASP A 62 0.87 15.87 21.24
N VAL A 63 0.22 16.80 20.53
CA VAL A 63 -0.82 17.70 21.03
C VAL A 63 -2.09 17.00 21.56
N PHE A 64 -2.24 15.69 21.33
CA PHE A 64 -3.35 14.89 21.81
C PHE A 64 -2.99 13.94 22.97
N GLU A 65 -1.76 13.97 23.51
CA GLU A 65 -1.33 13.03 24.56
C GLU A 65 -2.30 13.00 25.76
N ASP A 66 -2.58 14.15 26.37
CA ASP A 66 -3.40 14.20 27.58
C ASP A 66 -4.89 13.87 27.29
N PHE A 67 -5.39 14.14 26.08
CA PHE A 67 -6.74 13.72 25.64
C PHE A 67 -6.86 12.19 25.49
N VAL A 68 -5.83 11.53 24.97
CA VAL A 68 -5.75 10.06 24.90
C VAL A 68 -5.61 9.46 26.31
N ARG A 69 -4.66 9.97 27.11
CA ARG A 69 -4.36 9.40 28.44
C ARG A 69 -5.48 9.61 29.46
N SER A 70 -6.16 10.75 29.45
CA SER A 70 -7.34 11.00 30.30
C SER A 70 -8.51 10.04 30.02
N SER A 71 -8.54 9.41 28.83
CA SER A 71 -9.53 8.39 28.48
C SER A 71 -9.17 6.98 29.00
N GLY A 72 -7.97 6.81 29.58
CA GLY A 72 -7.46 5.55 30.12
C GLY A 72 -6.61 4.72 29.13
N LEU A 73 -6.28 5.27 27.96
CA LEU A 73 -5.50 4.59 26.92
C LEU A 73 -4.00 4.88 27.05
N GLU A 74 -3.15 3.96 26.60
CA GLU A 74 -1.74 4.28 26.36
C GLU A 74 -1.60 5.25 25.19
N PHE A 75 -0.61 6.14 25.24
CA PHE A 75 -0.27 7.06 24.17
C PHE A 75 1.17 6.84 23.70
N TYR A 76 1.42 7.05 22.41
CA TYR A 76 2.78 7.15 21.89
C TYR A 76 2.85 8.26 20.81
N PRO A 77 3.75 9.26 20.93
CA PRO A 77 3.84 10.35 19.97
C PRO A 77 4.39 9.87 18.63
N ILE A 78 3.78 10.31 17.53
CA ILE A 78 4.31 10.07 16.17
C ILE A 78 4.95 11.30 15.54
N GLY A 79 4.95 12.46 16.21
CA GLY A 79 5.42 13.71 15.65
C GLY A 79 4.48 14.30 14.59
N GLY A 80 4.96 15.37 13.95
CA GLY A 80 4.15 16.21 13.05
C GLY A 80 3.07 17.03 13.76
N ASP A 81 2.94 18.30 13.41
CA ASP A 81 1.87 19.17 13.91
C ASP A 81 0.61 19.06 13.01
N PRO A 82 -0.56 18.66 13.54
CA PRO A 82 -1.80 18.61 12.76
C PRO A 82 -2.26 20.00 12.30
N ALA A 83 -1.91 21.09 13.00
CA ALA A 83 -2.21 22.44 12.55
C ALA A 83 -1.38 22.81 11.31
N GLU A 84 -0.08 22.50 11.28
CA GLU A 84 0.77 22.68 10.08
C GLU A 84 0.27 21.83 8.90
N LEU A 85 -0.07 20.56 9.16
CA LEU A 85 -0.59 19.64 8.14
C LEU A 85 -1.92 20.14 7.55
N MET A 86 -2.85 20.62 8.39
CA MET A 86 -4.13 21.17 7.95
C MET A 86 -3.96 22.52 7.24
N ALA A 87 -3.14 23.43 7.75
CA ALA A 87 -2.86 24.71 7.10
C ALA A 87 -2.28 24.54 5.69
N PHE A 88 -1.44 23.53 5.47
CA PHE A 88 -0.97 23.19 4.12
C PHE A 88 -2.13 22.72 3.22
N ILE A 89 -3.07 21.91 3.73
CA ILE A 89 -4.23 21.41 2.97
C ILE A 89 -5.22 22.53 2.64
N VAL A 90 -5.42 23.49 3.56
CA VAL A 90 -6.22 24.71 3.29
C VAL A 90 -5.61 25.52 2.14
N LYS A 91 -4.28 25.77 2.18
CA LYS A 91 -3.55 26.44 1.08
C LYS A 91 -3.58 25.65 -0.23
N ASN A 92 -3.60 24.32 -0.16
CA ASN A 92 -3.49 23.41 -1.30
C ASN A 92 -4.66 22.40 -1.28
N PRO A 93 -5.89 22.81 -1.64
CA PRO A 93 -7.11 21.98 -1.56
C PRO A 93 -7.20 20.89 -2.65
N GLY A 94 -6.07 20.45 -3.18
CA GLY A 94 -5.91 19.41 -4.17
C GLY A 94 -4.51 18.78 -4.08
N LEU A 95 -4.34 17.59 -4.65
CA LEU A 95 -3.14 16.78 -4.45
C LEU A 95 -1.86 17.32 -5.13
N ILE A 96 -1.99 18.29 -6.02
CA ILE A 96 -0.87 18.98 -6.66
C ILE A 96 -0.66 20.31 -5.91
N PRO A 97 0.50 20.53 -5.26
CA PRO A 97 0.79 21.78 -4.58
C PRO A 97 0.85 22.98 -5.54
N ASN A 98 0.41 24.14 -5.06
CA ASN A 98 0.52 25.41 -5.75
C ASN A 98 2.01 25.78 -5.97
N LEU A 99 2.27 26.52 -7.05
CA LEU A 99 3.64 26.92 -7.43
C LEU A 99 4.34 27.79 -6.37
N GLU A 100 3.58 28.47 -5.52
CA GLU A 100 4.06 29.27 -4.40
C GLU A 100 4.53 28.40 -3.23
N SER A 101 3.73 27.40 -2.80
CA SER A 101 4.16 26.38 -1.83
C SER A 101 5.39 25.59 -2.28
N LEU A 102 5.57 25.39 -3.59
CA LEU A 102 6.77 24.81 -4.18
C LEU A 102 8.00 25.73 -4.06
N ARG A 103 7.84 27.04 -4.29
CA ARG A 103 8.91 28.04 -4.17
C ARG A 103 9.29 28.33 -2.71
N ALA A 104 8.33 28.27 -1.79
CA ALA A 104 8.51 28.54 -0.37
C ALA A 104 9.20 27.38 0.40
N GLY A 105 9.49 26.26 -0.24
CA GLY A 105 10.16 25.10 0.39
C GLY A 105 9.26 24.28 1.32
N GLU A 106 7.98 24.62 1.46
CA GLU A 106 6.99 23.92 2.32
C GLU A 106 6.95 22.41 2.01
N VAL A 107 7.13 22.03 0.74
CA VAL A 107 7.16 20.62 0.30
C VAL A 107 8.33 19.84 0.93
N THR A 108 9.50 20.45 1.13
CA THR A 108 10.65 19.78 1.78
C THR A 108 10.37 19.55 3.26
N ARG A 109 9.83 20.57 3.96
CA ARG A 109 9.43 20.48 5.38
C ARG A 109 8.34 19.43 5.59
N LYS A 110 7.28 19.43 4.76
CA LYS A 110 6.22 18.41 4.79
C LYS A 110 6.75 17.00 4.54
N ARG A 111 7.73 16.83 3.64
CA ARG A 111 8.37 15.52 3.39
C ARG A 111 9.24 15.05 4.56
N GLN A 112 9.79 15.96 5.37
CA GLN A 112 10.46 15.62 6.63
C GLN A 112 9.45 15.20 7.71
N ILE A 113 8.32 15.90 7.86
CA ILE A 113 7.23 15.54 8.79
C ILE A 113 6.66 14.15 8.45
N ILE A 114 6.48 13.82 7.17
CA ILE A 114 6.07 12.45 6.77
C ILE A 114 7.14 11.41 7.16
N ALA A 115 8.43 11.71 7.01
CA ALA A 115 9.50 10.79 7.41
C ALA A 115 9.54 10.57 8.95
N GLU A 116 9.26 11.61 9.73
CA GLU A 116 9.10 11.54 11.19
C GLU A 116 7.90 10.66 11.58
N MET A 117 6.71 10.93 11.03
CA MET A 117 5.50 10.14 11.31
C MET A 117 5.63 8.67 10.90
N LEU A 118 6.35 8.35 9.82
CA LEU A 118 6.65 6.97 9.45
C LEU A 118 7.53 6.28 10.53
N GLU A 119 8.53 6.98 11.08
CA GLU A 119 9.38 6.43 12.15
C GLU A 119 8.63 6.31 13.48
N GLY A 120 7.82 7.30 13.87
CA GLY A 120 6.95 7.24 15.05
C GLY A 120 5.91 6.12 14.97
N CYS A 121 5.29 5.92 13.80
CA CYS A 121 4.41 4.78 13.55
C CYS A 121 5.15 3.42 13.53
N TRP A 122 6.46 3.37 13.27
CA TRP A 122 7.22 2.14 13.51
C TRP A 122 7.42 1.90 15.01
N LYS A 123 7.93 2.91 15.71
CA LYS A 123 8.32 2.82 17.11
C LYS A 123 7.16 2.55 18.06
N SER A 124 6.01 3.19 17.85
CA SER A 124 4.78 2.95 18.62
C SER A 124 4.37 1.47 18.67
N CYS A 125 4.78 0.66 17.70
CA CYS A 125 4.52 -0.78 17.64
C CYS A 125 5.44 -1.64 18.53
N ILE A 126 6.60 -1.12 18.99
CA ILE A 126 7.69 -1.93 19.58
C ILE A 126 8.48 -1.29 20.74
N GLU A 127 8.42 0.03 20.91
CA GLU A 127 9.10 0.76 22.00
C GLU A 127 8.18 0.85 23.24
N PRO A 128 8.74 1.01 24.45
CA PRO A 128 7.94 1.21 25.67
C PRO A 128 7.02 2.44 25.61
N ASP A 129 6.06 2.53 26.54
CA ASP A 129 5.29 3.77 26.77
C ASP A 129 6.20 4.90 27.27
N THR A 130 6.00 6.11 26.78
CA THR A 130 6.92 7.24 26.98
C THR A 130 6.93 7.83 28.39
N ARG A 131 5.88 7.61 29.20
CA ARG A 131 5.80 8.13 30.58
C ARG A 131 6.11 7.05 31.63
N SER A 132 5.61 5.83 31.44
CA SER A 132 5.74 4.70 32.38
C SER A 132 6.93 3.77 32.09
N ASN A 133 7.53 3.86 30.91
CA ASN A 133 8.53 2.92 30.39
C ASN A 133 8.05 1.45 30.35
N ALA A 134 6.72 1.22 30.36
CA ALA A 134 6.12 -0.11 30.24
C ALA A 134 6.38 -0.69 28.84
N PRO A 135 7.10 -1.82 28.69
CA PRO A 135 7.36 -2.45 27.39
C PRO A 135 6.06 -2.80 26.67
N PHE A 136 6.01 -2.65 25.35
CA PHE A 136 4.84 -2.93 24.52
C PHE A 136 5.29 -3.45 23.16
N VAL A 137 4.70 -4.56 22.69
CA VAL A 137 4.78 -4.95 21.28
C VAL A 137 3.39 -5.25 20.73
N ALA A 138 3.03 -4.57 19.63
CA ALA A 138 1.76 -4.78 18.95
C ALA A 138 1.59 -6.23 18.45
N ASP A 139 0.44 -6.81 18.78
CA ASP A 139 -0.03 -8.11 18.28
C ASP A 139 -1.08 -7.94 17.17
N ALA A 140 -1.66 -6.74 17.04
CA ALA A 140 -2.45 -6.25 15.91
C ALA A 140 -2.27 -4.73 15.70
N ILE A 141 -2.56 -4.23 14.49
CA ILE A 141 -2.59 -2.79 14.15
C ILE A 141 -3.99 -2.41 13.65
N ILE A 142 -4.52 -1.29 14.15
CA ILE A 142 -5.62 -0.54 13.53
C ILE A 142 -5.02 0.79 13.03
N ALA A 143 -5.43 1.32 11.87
CA ALA A 143 -4.92 2.61 11.40
C ALA A 143 -5.88 3.36 10.46
N ASN A 144 -5.71 4.68 10.33
CA ASN A 144 -6.29 5.44 9.23
C ASN A 144 -5.31 5.56 8.03
N PRO A 145 -5.79 5.69 6.78
CA PRO A 145 -4.93 5.78 5.60
C PRO A 145 -3.88 6.91 5.62
N PRO A 146 -4.17 8.13 6.13
CA PRO A 146 -3.19 9.22 6.26
C PRO A 146 -1.93 8.90 7.07
N SER A 147 -1.90 7.81 7.83
CA SER A 147 -0.70 7.36 8.55
C SER A 147 0.41 6.82 7.64
N PHE A 148 0.08 6.28 6.45
CA PHE A 148 0.95 5.64 5.45
C PHE A 148 1.89 4.50 5.91
N ALA A 149 2.16 4.36 7.21
CA ALA A 149 3.07 3.36 7.79
C ALA A 149 2.42 1.97 7.95
N HIS A 150 1.11 1.93 8.15
CA HIS A 150 0.28 0.79 8.53
C HIS A 150 0.63 -0.55 7.85
N ILE A 151 0.51 -0.66 6.52
CA ILE A 151 0.81 -1.91 5.77
C ILE A 151 2.28 -2.34 5.94
N HIS A 152 3.17 -1.38 6.16
CA HIS A 152 4.60 -1.61 6.22
C HIS A 152 5.06 -2.06 7.60
N CYS A 153 4.50 -1.47 8.68
CA CYS A 153 4.67 -1.94 10.05
C CYS A 153 4.08 -3.34 10.24
N ALA A 154 2.85 -3.56 9.75
CA ALA A 154 2.20 -4.88 9.77
C ALA A 154 3.03 -5.94 9.01
N GLN A 155 3.63 -5.58 7.87
CA GLN A 155 4.55 -6.47 7.14
C GLN A 155 5.84 -6.79 7.91
N ALA A 156 6.43 -5.82 8.61
CA ALA A 156 7.65 -6.04 9.40
C ALA A 156 7.42 -6.95 10.62
N LEU A 157 6.27 -6.81 11.28
CA LEU A 157 5.88 -7.61 12.46
C LEU A 157 5.23 -8.95 12.10
N GLY A 158 4.58 -9.03 10.93
CA GLY A 158 3.76 -10.16 10.51
C GLY A 158 2.46 -10.32 11.31
N VAL A 159 1.84 -9.20 11.69
CA VAL A 159 0.61 -9.11 12.50
C VAL A 159 -0.57 -8.63 11.65
N PRO A 160 -1.83 -8.92 12.04
CA PRO A 160 -2.99 -8.38 11.33
C PRO A 160 -3.02 -6.85 11.35
N LEU A 161 -3.52 -6.30 10.25
CA LEU A 161 -3.83 -4.88 10.07
C LEU A 161 -5.31 -4.77 9.71
N HIS A 162 -5.97 -3.77 10.29
CA HIS A 162 -7.29 -3.31 9.92
C HIS A 162 -7.23 -1.81 9.64
N LEU A 163 -7.78 -1.36 8.51
CA LEU A 163 -7.92 0.06 8.21
C LEU A 163 -9.29 0.56 8.65
N MET A 164 -9.36 1.73 9.27
CA MET A 164 -10.65 2.36 9.60
C MET A 164 -10.60 3.83 9.22
N PHE A 165 -11.70 4.38 8.70
CA PHE A 165 -11.73 5.79 8.35
C PHE A 165 -13.14 6.40 8.32
N THR A 166 -13.17 7.73 8.40
CA THR A 166 -14.37 8.57 8.35
C THR A 166 -14.76 9.00 6.94
N MET A 167 -13.83 9.10 5.98
CA MET A 167 -14.14 9.45 4.58
C MET A 167 -13.77 8.33 3.59
N PRO A 168 -14.47 8.19 2.44
CA PRO A 168 -14.26 7.08 1.50
C PRO A 168 -12.87 7.11 0.84
N TRP A 169 -12.19 5.95 0.91
CA TRP A 169 -10.84 5.73 0.38
C TRP A 169 -10.74 4.50 -0.54
N SER A 170 -11.78 3.68 -0.61
CA SER A 170 -11.82 2.42 -1.38
C SER A 170 -12.60 2.59 -2.69
N SER A 171 -11.99 2.19 -3.80
CA SER A 171 -12.52 2.26 -5.16
C SER A 171 -13.99 1.81 -5.27
N THR A 172 -14.87 2.70 -5.69
CA THR A 172 -16.29 2.41 -6.00
C THR A 172 -16.78 3.28 -7.17
N ARG A 173 -17.82 2.80 -7.85
CA ARG A 173 -18.59 3.52 -8.87
C ARG A 173 -19.64 4.45 -8.27
N ALA A 174 -20.01 4.29 -6.99
CA ALA A 174 -21.11 5.01 -6.36
C ALA A 174 -20.83 6.52 -6.24
N PHE A 175 -19.69 6.89 -5.65
CA PHE A 175 -19.25 8.27 -5.41
C PHE A 175 -17.73 8.38 -5.68
N PRO A 176 -17.22 9.59 -5.98
CA PRO A 176 -15.79 9.79 -6.21
C PRO A 176 -14.98 9.82 -4.90
N HIS A 177 -13.67 9.63 -5.02
CA HIS A 177 -12.72 9.92 -3.95
C HIS A 177 -12.76 11.44 -3.63
N PRO A 178 -12.99 11.88 -2.38
CA PRO A 178 -13.24 13.30 -2.08
C PRO A 178 -12.10 14.23 -2.50
N LEU A 179 -10.85 13.85 -2.20
CA LEU A 179 -9.63 14.58 -2.56
C LEU A 179 -9.35 14.70 -4.07
N ALA A 180 -10.14 14.08 -4.96
CA ALA A 180 -9.88 14.10 -6.40
C ALA A 180 -10.35 15.39 -7.10
N ASN A 181 -11.32 16.12 -6.52
CA ASN A 181 -11.84 17.41 -7.02
C ASN A 181 -12.09 17.46 -8.55
N LEU A 182 -12.69 16.40 -9.10
CA LEU A 182 -12.85 16.22 -10.54
C LEU A 182 -14.03 17.03 -11.09
N LYS A 183 -13.75 17.88 -12.08
CA LYS A 183 -14.77 18.49 -12.94
C LYS A 183 -15.04 17.56 -14.13
N TYR A 184 -16.15 16.82 -14.07
CA TYR A 184 -16.55 15.92 -15.15
C TYR A 184 -16.90 16.70 -16.42
N SER A 185 -16.41 16.23 -17.58
CA SER A 185 -16.84 16.74 -18.89
C SER A 185 -18.17 16.13 -19.32
N SER A 186 -18.97 16.91 -20.05
CA SER A 186 -20.23 16.47 -20.66
C SER A 186 -19.98 15.30 -21.63
N GLY A 187 -20.38 14.09 -21.23
CA GLY A 187 -20.19 12.85 -22.00
C GLY A 187 -19.37 11.76 -21.28
N THR A 188 -18.74 12.05 -20.15
CA THR A 188 -18.05 11.02 -19.35
C THR A 188 -19.04 10.27 -18.46
N ASP A 189 -19.00 8.93 -18.44
CA ASP A 189 -19.77 8.13 -17.48
C ASP A 189 -19.29 8.41 -16.04
N ARG A 190 -20.18 9.02 -15.24
CA ARG A 190 -19.92 9.36 -13.83
C ARG A 190 -19.53 8.14 -13.00
N ARG A 191 -20.05 6.93 -13.29
CA ARG A 191 -19.69 5.69 -12.57
C ARG A 191 -18.24 5.27 -12.83
N ILE A 192 -17.78 5.39 -14.08
CA ILE A 192 -16.38 5.10 -14.44
C ILE A 192 -15.45 6.18 -13.86
N ALA A 193 -15.81 7.45 -13.98
CA ALA A 193 -15.00 8.55 -13.45
C ALA A 193 -14.90 8.53 -11.91
N ASN A 194 -15.97 8.14 -11.20
CA ASN A 194 -15.93 7.87 -9.76
C ASN A 194 -14.89 6.79 -9.43
N TYR A 195 -14.94 5.62 -10.09
CA TYR A 195 -13.99 4.54 -9.83
C TYR A 195 -12.54 4.93 -10.16
N VAL A 196 -12.32 5.62 -11.29
CA VAL A 196 -10.99 6.09 -11.71
C VAL A 196 -10.39 7.13 -10.76
N SER A 197 -11.23 7.93 -10.09
CA SER A 197 -10.76 8.98 -9.18
C SER A 197 -9.87 8.44 -8.05
N TYR A 198 -10.21 7.30 -7.45
CA TYR A 198 -9.42 6.64 -6.41
C TYR A 198 -8.01 6.28 -6.91
N GLY A 199 -7.93 5.71 -8.12
CA GLY A 199 -6.66 5.37 -8.76
C GLY A 199 -5.79 6.59 -9.07
N ILE A 200 -6.39 7.75 -9.37
CA ILE A 200 -5.66 9.02 -9.53
C ILE A 200 -5.11 9.50 -8.17
N VAL A 201 -5.93 9.48 -7.11
CA VAL A 201 -5.52 9.96 -5.77
C VAL A 201 -4.38 9.10 -5.20
N GLU A 202 -4.53 7.79 -5.20
CA GLU A 202 -3.50 6.86 -4.74
C GLU A 202 -2.21 6.96 -5.58
N PHE A 203 -2.33 7.12 -6.90
CA PHE A 203 -1.16 7.30 -7.77
C PHE A 203 -0.38 8.58 -7.44
N LEU A 204 -1.06 9.73 -7.32
CA LEU A 204 -0.43 11.01 -6.99
C LEU A 204 0.19 10.99 -5.58
N THR A 205 -0.52 10.43 -4.60
CA THR A 205 0.00 10.21 -3.23
C THR A 205 1.27 9.38 -3.24
N TRP A 206 1.30 8.27 -4.01
CA TRP A 206 2.50 7.44 -4.11
C TRP A 206 3.64 8.09 -4.89
N GLN A 207 3.39 8.92 -5.92
CA GLN A 207 4.45 9.71 -6.55
C GLN A 207 5.05 10.74 -5.57
N GLY A 208 4.22 11.37 -4.73
CA GLY A 208 4.67 12.36 -3.74
C GLY A 208 5.45 11.80 -2.56
N LEU A 209 5.11 10.58 -2.10
CA LEU A 209 5.63 10.00 -0.84
C LEU A 209 6.41 8.68 -1.01
N GLY A 210 6.28 8.00 -2.14
CA GLY A 210 6.78 6.64 -2.36
C GLY A 210 8.30 6.49 -2.27
N ASP A 211 9.09 7.54 -2.52
CA ASP A 211 10.55 7.50 -2.32
C ASP A 211 10.93 7.57 -0.83
N ILE A 212 10.17 8.33 -0.02
CA ILE A 212 10.35 8.45 1.43
C ILE A 212 10.00 7.12 2.08
N ILE A 213 8.82 6.60 1.75
CA ILE A 213 8.34 5.29 2.20
C ILE A 213 9.36 4.20 1.82
N ASN A 214 9.85 4.19 0.57
CA ASN A 214 10.88 3.24 0.14
C ASN A 214 12.28 3.50 0.72
N ARG A 215 12.57 4.67 1.28
CA ARG A 215 13.79 4.95 2.06
C ARG A 215 13.63 4.33 3.45
N TRP A 216 12.65 4.76 4.21
CA TRP A 216 12.33 4.24 5.55
C TRP A 216 12.15 2.71 5.56
N ARG A 217 11.40 2.13 4.60
CA ARG A 217 11.27 0.66 4.44
C ARG A 217 12.63 -0.05 4.28
N ARG A 218 13.59 0.53 3.55
CA ARG A 218 14.90 -0.08 3.28
C ARG A 218 15.91 0.13 4.40
N HIS A 219 15.80 1.23 5.16
CA HIS A 219 16.78 1.64 6.16
C HIS A 219 16.31 1.28 7.58
N THR A 220 15.12 1.75 8.00
CA THR A 220 14.48 1.38 9.27
C THR A 220 13.97 -0.06 9.21
N LEU A 221 12.93 -0.37 8.42
CA LEU A 221 12.24 -1.67 8.47
C LEU A 221 13.01 -2.84 7.84
N GLN A 222 14.10 -2.56 7.12
CA GLN A 222 14.95 -3.54 6.40
C GLN A 222 14.23 -4.38 5.31
N LEU A 223 13.02 -3.96 4.91
CA LEU A 223 12.16 -4.56 3.88
C LEU A 223 12.63 -4.24 2.44
N GLU A 224 12.00 -4.89 1.47
CA GLU A 224 12.14 -4.53 0.04
C GLU A 224 11.35 -3.26 -0.31
N ALA A 225 11.85 -2.49 -1.28
CA ALA A 225 11.10 -1.38 -1.86
C ALA A 225 9.89 -1.88 -2.66
N VAL A 226 8.79 -1.14 -2.61
CA VAL A 226 7.55 -1.38 -3.38
C VAL A 226 7.63 -0.63 -4.72
N PRO A 227 7.28 -1.24 -5.87
CA PRO A 227 7.28 -0.58 -7.17
C PRO A 227 6.28 0.59 -7.28
N ALA A 228 6.59 1.56 -8.13
CA ALA A 228 5.76 2.75 -8.39
C ALA A 228 4.32 2.43 -8.81
N MET A 229 4.10 1.31 -9.50
CA MET A 229 2.80 0.88 -10.01
C MET A 229 2.02 -0.07 -9.07
N GLU A 230 2.63 -0.51 -7.97
CA GLU A 230 1.99 -1.44 -7.01
C GLU A 230 1.68 -0.77 -5.66
N GLY A 231 2.47 0.25 -5.27
CA GLY A 231 2.19 1.12 -4.12
C GLY A 231 0.77 1.68 -4.08
N PRO A 232 0.27 2.32 -5.16
CA PRO A 232 -1.09 2.88 -5.25
C PRO A 232 -2.24 1.88 -5.11
N ARG A 233 -1.95 0.58 -4.96
CA ARG A 233 -2.96 -0.49 -4.96
C ARG A 233 -2.75 -1.49 -3.82
N LEU A 234 -1.90 -1.18 -2.84
CA LEU A 234 -1.55 -2.15 -1.79
C LEU A 234 -2.75 -2.57 -0.96
N ALA A 235 -3.62 -1.65 -0.55
CA ALA A 235 -4.80 -1.98 0.27
C ALA A 235 -5.74 -2.95 -0.46
N GLU A 236 -6.10 -2.63 -1.72
CA GLU A 236 -6.93 -3.45 -2.60
C GLU A 236 -6.27 -4.80 -2.94
N THR A 237 -5.01 -4.78 -3.39
CA THR A 237 -4.28 -5.98 -3.84
C THR A 237 -4.05 -6.98 -2.71
N LEU A 238 -3.84 -6.50 -1.48
CA LEU A 238 -3.65 -7.33 -0.30
C LEU A 238 -4.98 -7.72 0.38
N ASN A 239 -6.11 -7.16 -0.06
CA ASN A 239 -7.43 -7.28 0.60
C ASN A 239 -7.33 -6.93 2.09
N ILE A 240 -6.78 -5.75 2.40
CA ILE A 240 -6.68 -5.25 3.78
C ILE A 240 -8.09 -4.97 4.30
N PRO A 241 -8.53 -5.58 5.42
CA PRO A 241 -9.81 -5.28 6.05
C PRO A 241 -9.99 -3.78 6.28
N PHE A 242 -11.18 -3.27 5.95
CA PHE A 242 -11.50 -1.84 6.02
C PHE A 242 -12.84 -1.62 6.71
N THR A 243 -12.95 -0.68 7.64
CA THR A 243 -14.24 -0.26 8.22
C THR A 243 -14.46 1.24 8.03
N TYR A 244 -15.65 1.59 7.56
CA TYR A 244 -16.09 2.98 7.45
C TYR A 244 -16.97 3.38 8.64
N CYS A 245 -16.57 4.49 9.25
CA CYS A 245 -17.05 4.98 10.54
C CYS A 245 -18.21 5.97 10.35
N TRP A 246 -19.18 5.60 9.50
CA TRP A 246 -20.36 6.40 9.17
C TRP A 246 -21.63 5.56 9.16
N SER A 247 -22.78 6.23 9.27
CA SER A 247 -24.10 5.62 9.22
C SER A 247 -24.43 5.03 7.85
N PRO A 248 -24.81 3.74 7.75
CA PRO A 248 -25.36 3.18 6.51
C PRO A 248 -26.71 3.81 6.10
N ALA A 249 -27.43 4.47 7.01
CA ALA A 249 -28.65 5.22 6.70
C ALA A 249 -28.39 6.54 5.94
N LEU A 250 -27.17 7.10 6.07
CA LEU A 250 -26.73 8.25 5.26
C LEU A 250 -25.94 7.80 4.01
N VAL A 251 -25.02 6.85 4.16
CA VAL A 251 -24.17 6.34 3.08
C VAL A 251 -24.11 4.81 3.16
N ALA A 252 -25.10 4.16 2.54
CA ALA A 252 -25.17 2.71 2.43
C ALA A 252 -23.91 2.12 1.77
N LYS A 253 -23.54 0.88 2.15
CA LYS A 253 -22.40 0.15 1.57
C LYS A 253 -22.59 -0.02 0.04
N PRO A 254 -21.69 0.50 -0.81
CA PRO A 254 -21.72 0.26 -2.25
C PRO A 254 -21.72 -1.22 -2.61
N SER A 255 -22.55 -1.61 -3.57
CA SER A 255 -22.68 -3.00 -4.03
C SER A 255 -21.48 -3.54 -4.83
N ASP A 256 -20.52 -2.67 -5.17
CA ASP A 256 -19.22 -3.06 -5.74
C ASP A 256 -18.09 -3.20 -4.70
N TRP A 257 -18.36 -2.98 -3.41
CA TRP A 257 -17.38 -3.24 -2.35
C TRP A 257 -17.38 -4.71 -1.88
N PRO A 258 -16.21 -5.35 -1.74
CA PRO A 258 -16.09 -6.73 -1.31
C PRO A 258 -16.46 -6.95 0.17
N ALA A 259 -16.55 -8.23 0.56
CA ALA A 259 -16.89 -8.66 1.92
C ALA A 259 -15.83 -8.33 3.01
N HIS A 260 -14.70 -7.70 2.66
CA HIS A 260 -13.69 -7.23 3.63
C HIS A 260 -13.76 -5.72 3.91
N ILE A 261 -14.79 -5.03 3.39
CA ILE A 261 -15.01 -3.60 3.59
C ILE A 261 -16.38 -3.40 4.23
N ASP A 262 -16.43 -2.93 5.47
CA ASP A 262 -17.67 -2.77 6.23
C ASP A 262 -18.05 -1.28 6.40
N VAL A 263 -19.32 -1.04 6.64
CA VAL A 263 -19.88 0.25 7.08
C VAL A 263 -20.58 -0.03 8.41
N CYS A 264 -20.16 0.62 9.49
CA CYS A 264 -20.53 0.17 10.85
C CYS A 264 -21.43 1.14 11.62
N GLY A 265 -21.51 2.41 11.23
CA GLY A 265 -22.15 3.49 11.98
C GLY A 265 -21.15 4.56 12.42
N PHE A 266 -21.66 5.75 12.73
CA PHE A 266 -20.83 6.85 13.26
C PHE A 266 -20.36 6.56 14.70
N PHE A 267 -19.16 7.04 15.05
CA PHE A 267 -18.57 6.84 16.38
C PHE A 267 -18.94 8.01 17.30
N PHE A 268 -20.08 7.90 17.96
CA PHE A 268 -20.51 8.85 18.98
C PHE A 268 -19.89 8.57 20.35
N ARG A 269 -19.88 9.60 21.19
CA ARG A 269 -19.55 9.56 22.62
C ARG A 269 -20.79 10.02 23.41
N ASP A 270 -20.82 9.75 24.70
CA ASP A 270 -21.79 10.39 25.58
C ASP A 270 -21.64 11.92 25.57
N PRO A 271 -22.74 12.70 25.55
CA PRO A 271 -22.67 14.14 25.66
C PRO A 271 -22.07 14.53 27.02
N PRO A 272 -21.19 15.56 27.08
CA PRO A 272 -20.67 16.03 28.36
C PRO A 272 -21.80 16.66 29.19
N ASP A 273 -21.70 16.58 30.52
CA ASP A 273 -22.50 17.46 31.38
C ASP A 273 -22.08 18.90 31.07
N TYR A 274 -23.04 19.70 30.61
CA TYR A 274 -22.84 21.06 30.16
C TYR A 274 -24.01 21.91 30.59
N LYS A 275 -23.70 23.02 31.26
CA LYS A 275 -24.66 24.03 31.68
C LYS A 275 -24.43 25.25 30.81
N PRO A 276 -25.43 25.71 30.02
CA PRO A 276 -25.27 26.88 29.20
C PRO A 276 -25.01 28.12 30.06
N PRO A 277 -24.21 29.09 29.57
CA PRO A 277 -24.19 30.44 30.10
C PRO A 277 -25.62 31.04 30.19
N PRO A 278 -25.93 31.91 31.18
CA PRO A 278 -27.29 32.41 31.40
C PRO A 278 -27.86 33.18 30.19
N ASP A 279 -27.02 33.92 29.49
CA ASP A 279 -27.35 34.66 28.26
C ASP A 279 -27.69 33.74 27.09
N LEU A 280 -27.01 32.59 26.95
CA LEU A 280 -27.38 31.56 25.98
C LEU A 280 -28.71 30.88 26.34
N ALA A 281 -28.96 30.63 27.63
CA ALA A 281 -30.23 30.07 28.09
C ALA A 281 -31.40 31.03 27.85
N GLU A 282 -31.26 32.29 28.25
CA GLU A 282 -32.24 33.36 28.03
C GLU A 282 -32.53 33.56 26.53
N PHE A 283 -31.49 33.58 25.68
CA PHE A 283 -31.69 33.66 24.24
C PHE A 283 -32.46 32.45 23.68
N LEU A 284 -32.16 31.23 24.12
CA LEU A 284 -32.89 30.04 23.68
C LEU A 284 -34.38 30.13 24.08
N ASP A 285 -34.67 30.41 25.36
CA ASP A 285 -36.02 30.45 25.92
C ASP A 285 -36.87 31.63 25.39
N ALA A 286 -36.26 32.72 24.91
CA ALA A 286 -36.96 33.93 24.46
C ALA A 286 -37.78 33.79 23.14
N GLY A 287 -37.89 32.62 22.53
CA GLY A 287 -38.70 32.46 21.30
C GLY A 287 -38.50 31.14 20.54
N ALA A 288 -38.77 31.17 19.23
CA ALA A 288 -38.65 29.99 18.36
C ALA A 288 -37.21 29.45 18.25
N SER A 289 -37.06 28.12 18.09
CA SER A 289 -35.74 27.45 18.05
C SER A 289 -34.85 27.99 16.93
N PRO A 290 -33.67 28.57 17.24
CA PRO A 290 -32.83 29.24 16.26
C PRO A 290 -32.12 28.26 15.31
N VAL A 291 -31.62 28.77 14.18
CA VAL A 291 -30.71 28.04 13.28
C VAL A 291 -29.28 28.17 13.78
N TYR A 292 -28.53 27.07 13.88
CA TYR A 292 -27.09 27.14 14.15
C TYR A 292 -26.32 27.45 12.88
N ILE A 293 -25.34 28.36 12.95
CA ILE A 293 -24.43 28.70 11.86
C ILE A 293 -23.00 28.68 12.41
N GLY A 294 -22.14 27.78 11.92
CA GLY A 294 -20.77 27.70 12.41
C GLY A 294 -19.81 26.89 11.56
N PHE A 295 -18.79 27.56 11.03
CA PHE A 295 -17.76 26.94 10.18
C PHE A 295 -16.59 26.33 10.97
N GLY A 296 -16.52 26.51 12.30
CA GLY A 296 -15.54 25.86 13.17
C GLY A 296 -14.13 26.47 13.08
N SER A 297 -13.10 25.63 13.17
CA SER A 297 -11.67 26.04 13.12
C SER A 297 -11.15 26.30 11.69
N ILE A 298 -12.00 26.85 10.82
CA ILE A 298 -11.62 27.26 9.47
C ILE A 298 -11.14 28.71 9.54
N VAL A 299 -10.01 28.99 8.88
CA VAL A 299 -9.52 30.36 8.64
C VAL A 299 -10.26 30.92 7.43
N ILE A 300 -11.03 31.97 7.65
CA ILE A 300 -11.86 32.65 6.65
C ILE A 300 -11.11 33.90 6.18
N GLU A 301 -11.00 34.08 4.86
CA GLU A 301 -10.22 35.18 4.26
C GLU A 301 -10.80 36.56 4.56
N ASP A 302 -12.14 36.68 4.59
CA ASP A 302 -12.86 37.89 5.01
C ASP A 302 -13.99 37.52 6.01
N PRO A 303 -13.70 37.56 7.33
CA PRO A 303 -14.69 37.29 8.36
C PRO A 303 -15.79 38.36 8.45
N ALA A 304 -15.52 39.60 8.04
CA ALA A 304 -16.47 40.71 8.10
C ALA A 304 -17.54 40.56 7.01
N GLN A 305 -17.13 40.34 5.76
CA GLN A 305 -18.03 40.00 4.65
C GLN A 305 -18.80 38.70 4.94
N THR A 306 -18.16 37.69 5.52
CA THR A 306 -18.85 36.44 5.89
C THR A 306 -19.91 36.69 6.97
N THR A 307 -19.61 37.51 7.98
CA THR A 307 -20.59 37.89 9.01
C THR A 307 -21.75 38.70 8.42
N ALA A 308 -21.46 39.67 7.55
CA ALA A 308 -22.49 40.44 6.85
C ALA A 308 -23.42 39.55 6.00
N THR A 309 -22.85 38.57 5.28
CA THR A 309 -23.60 37.57 4.51
C THR A 309 -24.55 36.76 5.39
N ILE A 310 -24.08 36.30 6.56
CA ILE A 310 -24.89 35.57 7.53
C ILE A 310 -26.04 36.46 8.06
N VAL A 311 -25.72 37.66 8.56
CA VAL A 311 -26.72 38.59 9.13
C VAL A 311 -27.81 38.94 8.12
N ASN A 312 -27.44 39.16 6.85
CA ASN A 312 -28.40 39.48 5.80
C ASN A 312 -29.30 38.28 5.44
N ALA A 313 -28.77 37.06 5.37
CA ALA A 313 -29.57 35.86 5.11
C ALA A 313 -30.55 35.54 6.26
N VAL A 314 -30.10 35.69 7.50
CA VAL A 314 -30.94 35.51 8.71
C VAL A 314 -32.09 36.53 8.72
N LYS A 315 -31.82 37.80 8.35
CA LYS A 315 -32.84 38.84 8.26
C LYS A 315 -33.79 38.68 7.07
N ALA A 316 -33.32 38.15 5.94
CA ALA A 316 -34.17 37.84 4.80
C ALA A 316 -35.17 36.70 5.10
N THR A 317 -34.73 35.69 5.86
CA THR A 317 -35.54 34.53 6.25
C THR A 317 -36.39 34.74 7.51
N GLY A 318 -36.14 35.80 8.28
CA GLY A 318 -36.88 36.13 9.50
C GLY A 318 -36.70 35.14 10.65
N VAL A 319 -35.57 34.40 10.66
CA VAL A 319 -35.26 33.38 11.67
C VAL A 319 -34.41 33.95 12.79
N ARG A 320 -34.44 33.31 13.96
CA ARG A 320 -33.40 33.51 14.99
C ARG A 320 -32.18 32.64 14.66
N ALA A 321 -30.98 33.10 14.98
CA ALA A 321 -29.73 32.40 14.67
C ALA A 321 -28.75 32.35 15.85
N ILE A 322 -27.97 31.28 15.92
CA ILE A 322 -26.80 31.12 16.80
C ILE A 322 -25.56 31.03 15.92
N VAL A 323 -24.74 32.07 15.92
CA VAL A 323 -23.52 32.16 15.10
C VAL A 323 -22.31 31.83 15.96
N SER A 324 -21.63 30.70 15.69
CA SER A 324 -20.39 30.36 16.37
C SER A 324 -19.24 31.23 15.87
N ARG A 325 -18.60 31.96 16.79
CA ARG A 325 -17.47 32.87 16.49
C ARG A 325 -16.31 32.14 15.79
N GLY A 326 -16.03 30.91 16.23
CA GLY A 326 -14.97 30.04 15.67
C GLY A 326 -13.57 30.65 15.74
N TRP A 327 -12.64 30.09 14.97
CA TRP A 327 -11.27 30.64 14.87
C TRP A 327 -11.22 31.99 14.14
N SER A 328 -12.21 32.26 13.29
CA SER A 328 -12.30 33.48 12.48
C SER A 328 -13.05 34.63 13.15
N LYS A 329 -13.40 34.52 14.45
CA LYS A 329 -13.95 35.61 15.27
C LYS A 329 -15.20 36.29 14.66
N LEU A 330 -16.07 35.50 14.02
CA LEU A 330 -17.29 36.02 13.37
C LEU A 330 -18.14 36.82 14.38
N GLY A 331 -18.58 38.01 14.00
CA GLY A 331 -19.36 38.90 14.88
C GLY A 331 -18.56 39.71 15.91
N GLU A 332 -17.26 39.96 15.73
CA GLU A 332 -16.53 40.95 16.55
C GLU A 332 -16.80 42.42 16.14
N GLU A 333 -17.26 42.67 14.92
CA GLU A 333 -17.49 44.03 14.38
C GLU A 333 -18.97 44.48 14.39
N PHE A 334 -19.90 43.60 14.76
CA PHE A 334 -21.34 43.84 14.64
C PHE A 334 -21.99 44.13 16.01
N SER A 335 -22.90 45.10 16.02
CA SER A 335 -23.73 45.44 17.19
C SER A 335 -24.64 44.28 17.61
N SER A 336 -25.05 44.28 18.88
CA SER A 336 -26.06 43.36 19.42
C SER A 336 -27.34 43.40 18.57
N ASP A 337 -27.74 42.24 18.07
CA ASP A 337 -28.94 42.04 17.27
C ASP A 337 -29.86 41.05 18.02
N PRO A 338 -31.13 41.37 18.29
CA PRO A 338 -31.97 40.58 19.19
C PRO A 338 -32.24 39.15 18.69
N ASP A 339 -32.12 38.92 17.38
CA ASP A 339 -32.35 37.61 16.76
C ASP A 339 -31.06 36.82 16.51
N ILE A 340 -29.87 37.36 16.84
CA ILE A 340 -28.57 36.72 16.54
C ILE A 340 -27.67 36.63 17.79
N PHE A 341 -27.43 35.42 18.27
CA PHE A 341 -26.53 35.15 19.39
C PHE A 341 -25.13 34.70 18.93
N TYR A 342 -24.08 35.44 19.32
CA TYR A 342 -22.69 35.18 18.92
C TYR A 342 -21.94 34.27 19.90
N LEU A 343 -22.10 32.97 19.70
CA LEU A 343 -21.66 31.88 20.58
C LEU A 343 -20.14 31.65 20.59
N GLY A 344 -19.58 31.43 21.78
CA GLY A 344 -18.22 30.92 22.00
C GLY A 344 -18.14 29.39 21.87
N ASP A 345 -17.43 28.73 22.79
CA ASP A 345 -17.31 27.27 22.83
C ASP A 345 -18.55 26.62 23.49
N CYS A 346 -19.17 25.67 22.79
CA CYS A 346 -20.32 24.90 23.26
C CYS A 346 -20.31 23.49 22.62
N PRO A 347 -20.61 22.41 23.36
CA PRO A 347 -20.72 21.06 22.80
C PRO A 347 -21.87 20.96 21.78
N HIS A 348 -21.58 20.52 20.56
CA HIS A 348 -22.62 20.28 19.53
C HIS A 348 -23.60 19.19 19.98
N GLU A 349 -23.14 18.20 20.77
CA GLU A 349 -23.97 17.12 21.29
C GLU A 349 -25.00 17.58 22.35
N TRP A 350 -24.85 18.81 22.85
CA TRP A 350 -25.86 19.52 23.64
C TRP A 350 -26.65 20.48 22.74
N LEU A 351 -25.95 21.43 22.10
CA LEU A 351 -26.56 22.54 21.37
C LEU A 351 -27.53 22.10 20.28
N PHE A 352 -27.19 21.05 19.52
CA PHE A 352 -28.00 20.63 18.37
C PHE A 352 -29.35 20.00 18.76
N LYS A 353 -29.67 19.87 20.06
CA LYS A 353 -31.02 19.53 20.53
C LYS A 353 -31.97 20.75 20.47
N HIS A 354 -31.44 21.94 20.69
CA HIS A 354 -32.19 23.19 20.92
C HIS A 354 -32.42 24.04 19.65
N VAL A 355 -31.87 23.61 18.51
CA VAL A 355 -31.89 24.34 17.23
C VAL A 355 -32.90 23.76 16.25
N SER A 356 -33.32 24.53 15.26
CA SER A 356 -34.20 24.08 14.16
C SER A 356 -33.42 23.41 13.02
N ALA A 357 -32.35 24.07 12.55
CA ALA A 357 -31.47 23.58 11.49
C ALA A 357 -29.98 23.87 11.78
N VAL A 358 -29.07 23.26 11.00
CA VAL A 358 -27.61 23.37 11.16
C VAL A 358 -26.96 23.79 9.85
N VAL A 359 -26.29 24.94 9.82
CA VAL A 359 -25.42 25.40 8.73
C VAL A 359 -23.95 25.27 9.17
N HIS A 360 -23.14 24.49 8.46
CA HIS A 360 -21.75 24.28 8.85
C HIS A 360 -20.82 23.94 7.67
N HIS A 361 -19.52 23.81 7.95
CA HIS A 361 -18.47 23.57 6.95
C HIS A 361 -18.47 22.16 6.34
N GLY A 362 -19.38 21.25 6.72
CA GLY A 362 -19.46 19.88 6.18
C GLY A 362 -18.53 18.82 6.77
N GLY A 363 -17.78 19.08 7.85
CA GLY A 363 -16.90 18.08 8.47
C GLY A 363 -17.67 16.92 9.12
N ALA A 364 -17.22 15.69 8.87
CA ALA A 364 -17.92 14.43 9.20
C ALA A 364 -18.61 14.38 10.57
N GLY A 365 -17.90 14.76 11.64
CA GLY A 365 -18.42 14.72 13.01
C GLY A 365 -19.58 15.69 13.27
N THR A 366 -19.54 16.89 12.68
CA THR A 366 -20.63 17.87 12.79
C THR A 366 -21.82 17.44 11.95
N THR A 367 -21.59 16.88 10.74
CA THR A 367 -22.64 16.29 9.89
C THR A 367 -23.39 15.19 10.64
N ALA A 368 -22.63 14.26 11.25
CA ALA A 368 -23.17 13.17 12.05
C ALA A 368 -23.95 13.66 13.27
N CYS A 369 -23.47 14.72 13.95
CA CYS A 369 -24.14 15.29 15.12
C CYS A 369 -25.46 16.00 14.75
N GLY A 370 -25.52 16.71 13.61
CA GLY A 370 -26.74 17.35 13.12
C GLY A 370 -27.82 16.31 12.80
N LEU A 371 -27.45 15.31 12.00
CA LEU A 371 -28.34 14.22 11.59
C LEU A 371 -28.80 13.35 12.77
N LEU A 372 -27.94 13.03 13.75
CA LEU A 372 -28.34 12.26 14.94
C LEU A 372 -29.45 12.96 15.75
N ASN A 373 -29.46 14.29 15.76
CA ASN A 373 -30.47 15.11 16.42
C ASN A 373 -31.69 15.44 15.51
N GLY A 374 -31.79 14.81 14.33
CA GLY A 374 -32.89 15.01 13.38
C GLY A 374 -32.92 16.39 12.72
N LYS A 375 -31.77 17.10 12.68
CA LYS A 375 -31.71 18.49 12.20
C LYS A 375 -31.36 18.56 10.71
N PRO A 376 -32.21 19.18 9.87
CA PRO A 376 -31.85 19.49 8.49
C PRO A 376 -30.56 20.30 8.43
N THR A 377 -29.69 19.95 7.49
CA THR A 377 -28.27 20.33 7.54
C THR A 377 -27.81 20.94 6.20
N THR A 378 -27.44 22.22 6.20
CA THR A 378 -26.81 22.90 5.06
C THR A 378 -25.29 22.85 5.20
N ILE A 379 -24.60 22.49 4.11
CA ILE A 379 -23.15 22.34 4.08
C ILE A 379 -22.51 23.37 3.15
N VAL A 380 -21.56 24.14 3.68
CA VAL A 380 -20.76 25.16 2.99
C VAL A 380 -19.31 24.69 2.94
N PRO A 381 -18.90 23.88 1.94
CA PRO A 381 -17.59 23.24 1.96
C PRO A 381 -16.46 24.18 1.52
N PHE A 382 -15.31 24.01 2.17
CA PHE A 382 -14.05 24.69 1.89
C PHE A 382 -13.03 23.75 1.23
N PHE A 383 -12.85 22.52 1.76
CA PHE A 383 -11.88 21.54 1.25
C PHE A 383 -12.17 20.09 1.71
N GLY A 384 -11.39 19.12 1.23
CA GLY A 384 -11.34 17.77 1.81
C GLY A 384 -12.56 16.90 1.52
N ASP A 385 -13.13 16.30 2.57
CA ASP A 385 -14.32 15.46 2.57
C ASP A 385 -15.64 16.26 2.60
N GLN A 386 -15.57 17.55 2.92
CA GLN A 386 -16.73 18.43 3.11
C GLN A 386 -17.70 18.47 1.91
N PRO A 387 -17.26 18.52 0.63
CA PRO A 387 -18.18 18.46 -0.51
C PRO A 387 -18.89 17.11 -0.64
N PHE A 388 -18.21 16.01 -0.27
CA PHE A 388 -18.82 14.68 -0.28
C PHE A 388 -19.96 14.60 0.73
N TRP A 389 -19.76 15.04 1.97
CA TRP A 389 -20.84 15.09 2.96
C TRP A 389 -22.01 15.96 2.54
N GLY A 390 -21.73 17.13 1.94
CA GLY A 390 -22.75 17.99 1.36
C GLY A 390 -23.64 17.27 0.36
N HIS A 391 -23.05 16.61 -0.64
CA HIS A 391 -23.82 15.84 -1.62
C HIS A 391 -24.49 14.59 -1.01
N MET A 392 -23.98 13.98 0.06
CA MET A 392 -24.66 12.84 0.72
C MET A 392 -25.87 13.29 1.54
N VAL A 393 -25.81 14.46 2.20
CA VAL A 393 -26.98 15.06 2.87
C VAL A 393 -28.05 15.48 1.85
N ALA A 394 -27.63 16.11 0.75
CA ALA A 394 -28.51 16.52 -0.35
C ALA A 394 -29.17 15.31 -1.05
N ALA A 395 -28.42 14.25 -1.34
CA ALA A 395 -28.93 13.06 -2.00
C ALA A 395 -29.98 12.29 -1.17
N ASN A 396 -29.98 12.43 0.16
CA ASN A 396 -31.01 11.89 1.05
C ASN A 396 -32.10 12.94 1.39
N GLY A 397 -32.06 14.14 0.79
CA GLY A 397 -33.06 15.18 0.99
C GLY A 397 -33.11 15.76 2.41
N ALA A 398 -32.07 15.57 3.23
CA ALA A 398 -31.98 16.10 4.60
C ALA A 398 -31.31 17.50 4.66
N GLY A 399 -31.09 18.10 3.49
CA GLY A 399 -30.52 19.43 3.30
C GLY A 399 -30.42 19.75 1.80
N PRO A 400 -30.09 21.01 1.44
CA PRO A 400 -29.90 21.41 0.05
C PRO A 400 -28.54 20.94 -0.51
N GLU A 401 -28.35 21.07 -1.82
CA GLU A 401 -27.02 20.91 -2.45
C GLU A 401 -26.00 21.88 -1.82
N PRO A 402 -24.75 21.45 -1.58
CA PRO A 402 -23.78 22.24 -0.82
C PRO A 402 -23.34 23.51 -1.55
N ILE A 403 -23.29 24.63 -0.83
CA ILE A 403 -22.90 25.94 -1.35
C ILE A 403 -21.37 26.07 -1.24
N PRO A 404 -20.58 25.96 -2.32
CA PRO A 404 -19.13 26.06 -2.21
C PRO A 404 -18.76 27.46 -1.71
N TYR A 405 -17.90 27.58 -0.68
CA TYR A 405 -17.68 28.86 0.03
C TYR A 405 -17.49 30.09 -0.88
N ARG A 406 -16.76 29.94 -2.00
CA ARG A 406 -16.56 30.99 -3.05
C ARG A 406 -17.82 31.45 -3.80
N ARG A 407 -19.00 30.93 -3.45
CA ARG A 407 -20.32 31.31 -3.98
C ARG A 407 -21.30 31.70 -2.88
N LEU A 408 -20.92 31.62 -1.60
CA LEU A 408 -21.79 31.96 -0.48
C LEU A 408 -22.20 33.43 -0.58
N ASN A 409 -23.50 33.69 -0.65
CA ASN A 409 -24.08 35.04 -0.65
C ASN A 409 -25.37 35.04 0.20
N PRO A 410 -25.94 36.22 0.53
CA PRO A 410 -27.15 36.28 1.35
C PRO A 410 -28.31 35.48 0.77
N GLU A 411 -28.43 35.47 -0.56
CA GLU A 411 -29.55 34.89 -1.29
C GLU A 411 -29.54 33.36 -1.21
N ASN A 412 -28.43 32.69 -1.57
CA ASN A 412 -28.37 31.22 -1.52
C ASN A 412 -28.25 30.67 -0.10
N LEU A 413 -27.74 31.46 0.86
CA LEU A 413 -27.81 31.09 2.27
C LEU A 413 -29.25 31.18 2.81
N ALA A 414 -30.03 32.17 2.37
CA ALA A 414 -31.45 32.26 2.71
C ALA A 414 -32.25 31.09 2.10
N GLU A 415 -32.13 30.83 0.80
CA GLU A 415 -32.76 29.69 0.11
C GLU A 415 -32.45 28.34 0.79
N ALA A 416 -31.20 28.16 1.26
CA ALA A 416 -30.77 26.95 1.94
C ALA A 416 -31.32 26.82 3.37
N ILE A 417 -31.44 27.93 4.11
CA ILE A 417 -32.11 27.98 5.42
C ILE A 417 -33.61 27.65 5.24
N GLU A 418 -34.29 28.25 4.27
CA GLU A 418 -35.70 27.98 3.96
C GLU A 418 -35.93 26.51 3.57
N PHE A 419 -35.06 25.93 2.73
CA PHE A 419 -35.11 24.49 2.41
C PHE A 419 -35.02 23.63 3.67
N CYS A 420 -34.07 23.94 4.57
CA CYS A 420 -33.91 23.22 5.84
C CYS A 420 -35.11 23.35 6.79
N LEU A 421 -35.95 24.39 6.65
CA LEU A 421 -37.17 24.57 7.43
C LEU A 421 -38.41 23.91 6.79
N THR A 422 -38.28 23.28 5.62
CA THR A 422 -39.39 22.51 5.03
C THR A 422 -39.69 21.24 5.82
N GLN A 423 -40.97 20.89 5.90
CA GLN A 423 -41.42 19.64 6.53
C GLN A 423 -40.80 18.39 5.85
N GLN A 424 -40.50 18.46 4.55
CA GLN A 424 -39.83 17.38 3.84
C GLN A 424 -38.39 17.18 4.34
N ALA A 425 -37.60 18.25 4.44
CA ALA A 425 -36.23 18.16 4.95
C ALA A 425 -36.20 17.67 6.41
N LEU A 426 -37.13 18.16 7.24
CA LEU A 426 -37.28 17.73 8.63
C LEU A 426 -37.65 16.23 8.74
N ASN A 427 -38.62 15.76 7.95
CA ASN A 427 -39.01 14.34 7.94
C ASN A 427 -37.84 13.43 7.51
N ASN A 428 -37.10 13.83 6.47
CA ASN A 428 -35.94 13.07 5.98
C ASN A 428 -34.82 13.02 7.02
N ALA A 429 -34.48 14.16 7.63
CA ALA A 429 -33.47 14.24 8.69
C ALA A 429 -33.86 13.41 9.92
N GLN A 430 -35.15 13.42 10.31
CA GLN A 430 -35.68 12.61 11.40
C GLN A 430 -35.63 11.10 11.06
N GLN A 431 -35.97 10.69 9.84
CA GLN A 431 -35.89 9.29 9.41
C GLN A 431 -34.45 8.75 9.43
N ILE A 432 -33.46 9.58 9.08
CA ILE A 432 -32.04 9.24 9.23
C ILE A 432 -31.67 9.16 10.71
N ALA A 433 -32.10 10.12 11.53
CA ALA A 433 -31.85 10.15 12.97
C ALA A 433 -32.35 8.89 13.68
N ASP A 434 -33.56 8.43 13.36
CA ASP A 434 -34.20 7.29 14.02
C ASP A 434 -33.60 5.94 13.61
N GLN A 435 -32.94 5.87 12.45
CA GLN A 435 -32.04 4.75 12.11
C GLN A 435 -30.71 4.87 12.86
N MET A 436 -30.08 6.06 12.86
CA MET A 436 -28.80 6.32 13.53
C MET A 436 -28.83 6.07 15.05
N LYS A 437 -29.98 6.27 15.70
CA LYS A 437 -30.20 5.94 17.14
C LYS A 437 -30.23 4.43 17.43
N GLN A 438 -30.44 3.60 16.42
CA GLN A 438 -30.41 2.13 16.52
C GLN A 438 -29.01 1.56 16.19
N GLU A 439 -28.12 2.37 15.62
CA GLU A 439 -26.73 1.99 15.35
C GLU A 439 -25.88 1.99 16.62
N SER A 440 -24.85 1.14 16.64
CA SER A 440 -23.80 1.22 17.66
C SER A 440 -22.44 1.17 16.97
N GLY A 441 -22.08 2.27 16.30
CA GLY A 441 -20.96 2.36 15.36
C GLY A 441 -19.63 1.84 15.91
N VAL A 442 -19.32 2.21 17.15
CA VAL A 442 -18.11 1.76 17.85
C VAL A 442 -18.10 0.24 18.04
N LYS A 443 -19.21 -0.34 18.52
CA LYS A 443 -19.34 -1.80 18.78
C LYS A 443 -19.34 -2.60 17.49
N ALA A 444 -20.02 -2.11 16.46
CA ALA A 444 -20.01 -2.71 15.13
C ALA A 444 -18.61 -2.67 14.49
N ALA A 445 -17.82 -1.61 14.71
CA ALA A 445 -16.44 -1.54 14.22
C ALA A 445 -15.47 -2.44 14.99
N VAL A 446 -15.61 -2.55 16.32
CA VAL A 446 -14.88 -3.57 17.10
C VAL A 446 -15.24 -4.97 16.61
N GLN A 447 -16.52 -5.22 16.30
CA GLN A 447 -16.95 -6.51 15.77
C GLN A 447 -16.42 -6.77 14.35
N SER A 448 -16.36 -5.77 13.48
CA SER A 448 -15.70 -5.88 12.17
C SER A 448 -14.22 -6.24 12.34
N PHE A 449 -13.51 -5.59 13.27
CA PHE A 449 -12.13 -5.92 13.61
C PHE A 449 -11.98 -7.38 14.07
N HIS A 450 -12.76 -7.84 15.06
CA HIS A 450 -12.69 -9.23 15.54
C HIS A 450 -13.05 -10.25 14.46
N THR A 451 -14.02 -9.95 13.60
CA THR A 451 -14.41 -10.80 12.46
C THR A 451 -13.27 -10.99 11.45
N HIS A 452 -12.41 -9.98 11.29
CA HIS A 452 -11.29 -9.97 10.35
C HIS A 452 -9.95 -10.48 10.92
N LEU A 453 -9.89 -10.80 12.22
CA LEU A 453 -8.71 -11.39 12.85
C LEU A 453 -8.41 -12.82 12.35
N PRO A 454 -7.13 -13.25 12.36
CA PRO A 454 -6.77 -14.65 12.10
C PRO A 454 -7.39 -15.61 13.12
N LYS A 455 -7.96 -16.73 12.66
CA LYS A 455 -8.63 -17.73 13.55
C LYS A 455 -7.69 -18.51 14.48
N ASP A 456 -6.37 -18.37 14.34
CA ASP A 456 -5.36 -19.19 15.06
C ASP A 456 -4.45 -18.33 15.97
N LEU A 457 -4.99 -17.28 16.58
CA LEU A 457 -4.25 -16.34 17.44
C LEU A 457 -3.85 -16.89 18.81
N ALA A 458 -4.62 -17.81 19.40
CA ALA A 458 -4.39 -18.28 20.78
C ALA A 458 -3.08 -19.06 20.97
N CYS A 459 -2.46 -18.96 22.14
CA CYS A 459 -1.36 -19.82 22.57
C CYS A 459 -1.86 -21.23 22.96
N ASP A 460 -1.04 -22.27 22.72
CA ASP A 460 -1.36 -23.66 23.06
C ASP A 460 -1.30 -23.97 24.58
N VAL A 461 -0.86 -23.02 25.40
CA VAL A 461 -0.56 -23.19 26.84
C VAL A 461 -1.36 -22.19 27.69
N LEU A 462 -1.48 -20.94 27.25
CA LEU A 462 -2.31 -19.89 27.83
C LEU A 462 -3.32 -19.39 26.77
N PRO A 463 -4.51 -20.00 26.65
CA PRO A 463 -5.41 -19.74 25.51
C PRO A 463 -5.88 -18.29 25.37
N ASP A 464 -5.96 -17.54 26.47
CA ASP A 464 -6.36 -16.12 26.49
C ASP A 464 -5.23 -15.16 26.05
N ARG A 465 -4.00 -15.66 25.85
CA ARG A 465 -2.83 -14.85 25.45
C ARG A 465 -2.41 -15.14 24.01
N PRO A 466 -1.96 -14.12 23.25
CA PRO A 466 -1.60 -14.27 21.84
C PRO A 466 -0.37 -15.14 21.63
N ALA A 467 -0.41 -16.01 20.62
CA ALA A 467 0.71 -16.79 20.15
C ALA A 467 1.72 -15.89 19.41
N VAL A 468 2.93 -15.82 19.96
CA VAL A 468 3.99 -14.90 19.51
C VAL A 468 5.26 -15.65 19.08
N TRP A 469 5.44 -16.85 19.63
CA TRP A 469 6.53 -17.76 19.31
C TRP A 469 6.00 -19.08 18.74
N LYS A 470 6.79 -19.71 17.87
CA LYS A 470 6.60 -21.09 17.41
C LYS A 470 7.84 -21.92 17.71
N LEU A 471 7.62 -23.08 18.33
CA LEU A 471 8.61 -24.10 18.61
C LEU A 471 8.31 -25.36 17.79
N LYS A 472 9.34 -26.10 17.40
CA LYS A 472 9.20 -27.42 16.77
C LYS A 472 9.97 -28.44 17.60
N GLU A 473 9.27 -29.43 18.11
CA GLU A 473 9.82 -30.46 18.99
C GLU A 473 9.45 -31.83 18.43
N GLY A 474 10.45 -32.60 17.99
CA GLY A 474 10.26 -33.82 17.20
C GLY A 474 9.41 -33.57 15.94
N LYS A 475 8.18 -34.10 15.93
CA LYS A 475 7.15 -33.87 14.90
C LYS A 475 6.17 -32.74 15.27
N THR A 476 6.04 -32.41 16.55
CA THR A 476 5.06 -31.46 17.10
C THR A 476 5.44 -30.01 16.79
N ARG A 477 4.42 -29.15 16.65
CA ARG A 477 4.56 -27.69 16.57
C ARG A 477 3.74 -27.07 17.69
N ILE A 478 4.38 -26.23 18.51
CA ILE A 478 3.74 -25.55 19.64
C ILE A 478 3.83 -24.03 19.45
N LYS A 479 2.72 -23.35 19.72
CA LYS A 479 2.54 -21.90 19.73
C LYS A 479 2.58 -21.39 21.18
N LEU A 480 3.52 -20.50 21.49
CA LEU A 480 3.69 -19.95 22.84
C LEU A 480 3.47 -18.44 22.86
N SER A 481 2.88 -17.93 23.92
CA SER A 481 2.74 -16.50 24.19
C SER A 481 4.05 -15.89 24.70
N LYS A 482 4.07 -14.57 24.95
CA LYS A 482 5.25 -13.85 25.47
C LYS A 482 5.61 -14.39 26.86
N GLU A 483 4.57 -14.53 27.67
CA GLU A 483 4.56 -14.94 29.08
C GLU A 483 4.93 -16.43 29.22
N ALA A 484 4.22 -17.33 28.53
CA ALA A 484 4.48 -18.78 28.57
C ALA A 484 5.89 -19.15 28.07
N ALA A 485 6.43 -18.42 27.09
CA ALA A 485 7.78 -18.66 26.58
C ALA A 485 8.89 -18.26 27.57
N VAL A 486 8.65 -17.26 28.42
CA VAL A 486 9.55 -16.86 29.51
C VAL A 486 9.48 -17.91 30.63
N ILE A 487 8.28 -18.19 31.16
CA ILE A 487 8.06 -19.17 32.24
C ILE A 487 8.69 -20.53 31.93
N LEU A 488 8.49 -21.06 30.71
CA LEU A 488 9.06 -22.35 30.29
C LEU A 488 10.57 -22.30 30.03
N SER A 489 11.14 -21.13 29.75
CA SER A 489 12.59 -20.95 29.66
C SER A 489 13.23 -20.93 31.05
N ASP A 490 12.62 -20.21 31.99
CA ASP A 490 13.16 -20.02 33.34
C ASP A 490 13.05 -21.30 34.19
N LYS A 491 12.00 -22.10 33.98
CA LYS A 491 11.90 -23.47 34.53
C LYS A 491 12.66 -24.52 33.69
N GLY A 492 13.54 -24.10 32.77
CA GLY A 492 14.45 -24.95 32.00
C GLY A 492 13.80 -25.95 31.03
N LYS A 493 12.51 -25.80 30.72
CA LYS A 493 11.76 -26.72 29.84
C LYS A 493 12.00 -26.45 28.35
N LEU A 494 12.40 -25.24 27.98
CA LEU A 494 12.82 -24.89 26.62
C LEU A 494 14.03 -23.97 26.62
N SER A 495 14.74 -23.90 25.48
CA SER A 495 15.78 -22.88 25.26
C SER A 495 15.26 -21.79 24.33
N ARG A 496 15.43 -20.51 24.71
CA ARG A 496 15.13 -19.35 23.87
C ARG A 496 15.72 -19.44 22.46
N LYS A 497 16.88 -20.11 22.29
CA LYS A 497 17.54 -20.35 20.98
C LYS A 497 16.71 -21.21 20.01
N ASN A 498 15.77 -22.01 20.51
CA ASN A 498 14.92 -22.89 19.70
C ASN A 498 13.60 -22.23 19.28
N LEU A 499 13.21 -21.13 19.93
CA LEU A 499 12.03 -20.35 19.58
C LEU A 499 12.24 -19.59 18.27
N LYS A 500 11.16 -19.40 17.51
CA LYS A 500 11.14 -18.53 16.33
C LYS A 500 9.90 -17.66 16.39
N ILE A 501 9.97 -16.44 15.87
CA ILE A 501 8.79 -15.56 15.76
C ILE A 501 7.67 -16.27 14.99
N LEU A 502 6.46 -16.24 15.56
CA LEU A 502 5.22 -16.49 14.82
C LEU A 502 4.79 -15.18 14.15
N GLN A 503 4.41 -15.30 12.87
CA GLN A 503 3.71 -14.26 12.13
C GLN A 503 2.27 -14.73 12.03
N THR A 504 1.35 -14.03 12.69
CA THR A 504 -0.08 -14.37 12.77
C THR A 504 -0.82 -13.99 11.49
N LYS A 505 -0.37 -12.94 10.80
CA LYS A 505 -0.81 -12.53 9.44
C LYS A 505 0.40 -12.00 8.64
N PRO A 506 1.20 -12.87 7.99
CA PRO A 506 2.31 -12.42 7.16
C PRO A 506 1.81 -11.71 5.90
N ILE A 507 2.33 -10.51 5.62
CA ILE A 507 2.01 -9.73 4.41
C ILE A 507 3.12 -9.92 3.36
N TYR A 508 2.75 -10.45 2.20
CA TYR A 508 3.65 -10.57 1.04
C TYR A 508 3.29 -9.52 0.00
N ILE A 509 4.24 -8.64 -0.33
CA ILE A 509 4.12 -7.71 -1.47
C ILE A 509 4.93 -8.32 -2.61
N ASP A 510 4.23 -8.65 -3.69
CA ASP A 510 4.83 -9.21 -4.91
C ASP A 510 5.17 -8.06 -5.86
N ASN A 511 6.45 -7.89 -6.19
CA ASN A 511 6.95 -6.73 -6.92
C ASN A 511 6.74 -6.86 -8.44
N ARG A 512 5.48 -6.94 -8.86
CA ARG A 512 5.05 -7.16 -10.26
C ARG A 512 5.61 -6.09 -11.21
N ARG A 513 6.39 -6.49 -12.22
CA ARG A 513 6.95 -5.58 -13.25
C ARG A 513 6.19 -5.71 -14.57
N TRP A 514 5.14 -4.90 -14.72
CA TRP A 514 4.22 -4.91 -15.87
C TRP A 514 4.26 -3.61 -16.71
N ASP A 515 5.19 -2.71 -16.43
CA ASP A 515 5.37 -1.46 -17.18
C ASP A 515 5.78 -1.74 -18.65
N PRO A 516 5.09 -1.17 -19.66
CA PRO A 516 5.32 -1.51 -21.06
C PRO A 516 6.67 -0.99 -21.59
N VAL A 517 7.18 0.13 -21.09
CA VAL A 517 8.50 0.66 -21.49
C VAL A 517 9.61 -0.28 -21.00
N THR A 518 9.45 -0.80 -19.78
CA THR A 518 10.38 -1.74 -19.14
C THR A 518 10.30 -3.13 -19.79
N ALA A 519 9.10 -3.65 -20.02
CA ALA A 519 8.88 -4.98 -20.58
C ALA A 519 9.33 -5.11 -22.04
N VAL A 520 9.18 -4.04 -22.84
CA VAL A 520 9.69 -4.00 -24.22
C VAL A 520 11.17 -3.62 -24.24
N GLY A 521 11.58 -2.59 -23.49
CA GLY A 521 12.90 -1.96 -23.64
C GLY A 521 14.10 -2.76 -23.16
N SER A 522 13.99 -3.53 -22.07
CA SER A 522 15.20 -4.03 -21.37
C SER A 522 15.76 -5.38 -21.84
N ALA A 523 15.02 -6.16 -22.64
CA ALA A 523 15.47 -7.50 -23.07
C ALA A 523 14.81 -8.08 -24.33
N SER A 524 13.72 -7.49 -24.82
CA SER A 524 12.73 -8.23 -25.63
C SER A 524 13.27 -8.84 -26.93
N VAL A 525 13.79 -8.03 -27.86
CA VAL A 525 14.07 -8.47 -29.24
C VAL A 525 15.19 -9.51 -29.32
N SER A 526 16.34 -9.26 -28.68
CA SER A 526 17.48 -10.19 -28.72
C SER A 526 17.22 -11.48 -27.94
N THR A 527 16.53 -11.40 -26.80
CA THR A 527 16.18 -12.60 -26.01
C THR A 527 15.11 -13.43 -26.71
N ALA A 528 14.08 -12.80 -27.29
CA ALA A 528 13.06 -13.49 -28.06
C ALA A 528 13.65 -14.14 -29.33
N ALA A 529 14.56 -13.46 -30.02
CA ALA A 529 15.29 -14.05 -31.16
C ALA A 529 16.12 -15.27 -30.73
N GLY A 530 16.93 -15.15 -29.66
CA GLY A 530 17.73 -16.26 -29.14
C GLY A 530 16.90 -17.45 -28.63
N MET A 531 15.75 -17.18 -28.01
CA MET A 531 14.80 -18.22 -27.57
C MET A 531 14.03 -18.85 -28.73
N ALA A 532 13.67 -18.07 -29.76
CA ALA A 532 13.09 -18.60 -31.00
C ALA A 532 14.08 -19.50 -31.74
N ASP A 533 15.37 -19.15 -31.74
CA ASP A 533 16.41 -19.96 -32.39
C ASP A 533 16.78 -21.21 -31.55
N ALA A 534 16.69 -21.13 -30.22
CA ALA A 534 16.76 -22.30 -29.34
C ALA A 534 15.58 -23.27 -29.59
N ALA A 535 14.35 -22.74 -29.68
CA ALA A 535 13.15 -23.53 -29.99
C ALA A 535 13.19 -24.11 -31.41
N SER A 536 13.61 -23.33 -32.42
CA SER A 536 13.86 -23.80 -33.77
C SER A 536 14.89 -24.94 -33.76
N GLY A 537 15.93 -24.82 -32.92
CA GLY A 537 16.89 -25.86 -32.65
C GLY A 537 16.27 -27.16 -32.12
N VAL A 538 15.35 -27.09 -31.15
CA VAL A 538 14.69 -28.28 -30.57
C VAL A 538 13.82 -29.02 -31.58
N PHE A 539 13.10 -28.33 -32.47
CA PHE A 539 12.25 -28.99 -33.47
C PHE A 539 12.99 -29.35 -34.77
N LEU A 540 13.85 -28.46 -35.28
CA LEU A 540 14.52 -28.67 -36.57
C LEU A 540 15.75 -29.58 -36.49
N LYS A 541 16.48 -29.63 -35.36
CA LYS A 541 17.67 -30.52 -35.26
C LYS A 541 17.29 -32.01 -35.30
N PRO A 542 16.26 -32.50 -34.57
CA PRO A 542 15.79 -33.88 -34.72
C PRO A 542 15.28 -34.19 -36.12
N ILE A 543 14.50 -33.29 -36.74
CA ILE A 543 13.98 -33.51 -38.11
C ILE A 543 15.12 -33.53 -39.15
N LYS A 544 16.13 -32.66 -39.02
CA LYS A 544 17.33 -32.67 -39.87
C LYS A 544 18.22 -33.90 -39.61
N ALA A 545 18.32 -34.38 -38.37
CA ALA A 545 19.04 -35.61 -38.03
C ALA A 545 18.32 -36.86 -38.59
N TYR A 546 17.00 -36.94 -38.46
CA TYR A 546 16.16 -38.03 -38.98
C TYR A 546 16.14 -38.08 -40.52
N LYS A 547 16.14 -36.91 -41.19
CA LYS A 547 16.36 -36.86 -42.65
C LYS A 547 17.77 -37.33 -43.03
N ARG A 548 18.81 -36.98 -42.25
CA ARG A 548 20.20 -37.43 -42.47
C ARG A 548 20.46 -38.91 -42.16
N SER A 549 19.71 -39.55 -41.28
CA SER A 549 19.80 -41.01 -41.08
C SER A 549 19.08 -41.76 -42.20
N ARG A 550 17.87 -41.31 -42.59
CA ARG A 550 17.10 -41.89 -43.69
C ARG A 550 17.77 -41.75 -45.06
N SER A 551 18.58 -40.70 -45.29
CA SER A 551 19.42 -40.57 -46.48
C SER A 551 20.74 -41.36 -46.43
N ARG A 552 20.95 -42.19 -45.39
CA ARG A 552 22.19 -42.94 -45.15
C ARG A 552 21.95 -44.44 -44.92
N SER A 553 20.71 -44.91 -45.12
CA SER A 553 20.30 -46.31 -45.02
C SER A 553 19.77 -46.87 -46.36
N SER A 554 20.11 -46.24 -47.48
CA SER A 554 19.54 -46.55 -48.81
C SER A 554 20.57 -46.60 -49.94
N SER A 555 21.81 -47.01 -49.66
CA SER A 555 22.79 -47.44 -50.67
C SER A 555 24.00 -48.14 -50.02
N ALA A 556 23.95 -49.48 -49.96
CA ALA A 556 25.11 -50.30 -49.61
C ALA A 556 24.98 -51.70 -50.22
N HIS A 557 25.74 -52.00 -51.27
CA HIS A 557 26.37 -53.29 -51.59
C HIS A 557 27.22 -53.15 -52.90
N PRO A 558 28.24 -54.00 -53.18
CA PRO A 558 29.57 -53.46 -53.44
C PRO A 558 30.37 -54.07 -54.62
N ALA A 559 31.30 -53.28 -55.17
CA ALA A 559 32.50 -53.66 -55.95
C ALA A 559 33.26 -52.37 -56.37
N ALA A 560 34.51 -52.37 -56.87
CA ALA A 560 35.72 -53.13 -56.54
C ALA A 560 36.95 -52.40 -57.16
N ALA A 561 38.15 -52.61 -56.58
CA ALA A 561 39.52 -52.36 -57.07
C ALA A 561 39.87 -51.36 -58.23
N SER A 562 40.95 -50.58 -58.01
CA SER A 562 41.79 -49.90 -59.03
C SER A 562 41.20 -48.67 -59.75
N SER A 563 41.97 -47.70 -60.29
CA SER A 563 43.37 -47.29 -60.04
C SER A 563 43.66 -45.92 -60.71
N THR A 564 44.70 -45.22 -60.22
CA THR A 564 45.53 -44.16 -60.87
C THR A 564 44.92 -42.94 -61.64
N ALA A 565 45.54 -41.78 -61.38
CA ALA A 565 45.93 -40.72 -62.36
C ALA A 565 44.89 -39.69 -62.93
N SER A 566 44.95 -38.48 -62.35
CA SER A 566 45.23 -37.17 -63.01
C SER A 566 44.39 -36.55 -64.15
N ILE A 567 44.01 -35.28 -63.91
CA ILE A 567 44.03 -34.09 -64.83
C ILE A 567 42.80 -33.74 -65.71
N HIS A 568 42.57 -32.41 -65.75
CA HIS A 568 41.66 -31.48 -66.48
C HIS A 568 40.86 -31.87 -67.74
N ASP A 569 39.70 -31.18 -67.85
CA ASP A 569 39.05 -30.59 -69.06
C ASP A 569 38.54 -31.48 -70.22
N SER A 570 37.57 -31.06 -71.06
CA SER A 570 36.48 -30.07 -70.93
C SER A 570 35.50 -30.16 -72.13
N LYS A 571 34.30 -29.54 -72.03
CA LYS A 571 33.36 -29.24 -73.15
C LYS A 571 32.73 -30.51 -73.80
N THR A 572 31.63 -30.51 -74.57
CA THR A 572 30.60 -29.53 -75.00
C THR A 572 29.29 -30.34 -75.20
N SER A 573 28.06 -29.85 -75.38
CA SER A 573 27.45 -28.51 -75.63
C SER A 573 26.05 -28.50 -74.94
N SER A 574 25.01 -27.69 -75.21
CA SER A 574 24.67 -26.72 -76.27
C SER A 574 23.68 -25.62 -75.83
N THR A 575 23.19 -24.86 -76.81
CA THR A 575 22.20 -23.76 -76.84
C THR A 575 20.73 -24.24 -76.80
N THR A 576 19.71 -23.45 -76.41
CA THR A 576 19.53 -21.98 -76.42
C THR A 576 18.92 -21.44 -75.09
N SER A 577 18.13 -20.36 -75.10
CA SER A 577 18.56 -18.97 -74.78
C SER A 577 17.34 -18.04 -74.56
N PHE A 578 17.39 -17.14 -73.57
CA PHE A 578 16.63 -15.88 -73.50
C PHE A 578 17.28 -14.93 -72.46
N ASP A 579 17.10 -13.61 -72.60
CA ASP A 579 17.94 -12.56 -71.97
C ASP A 579 17.73 -12.32 -70.46
N THR A 580 18.72 -11.87 -69.65
CA THR A 580 19.65 -10.70 -69.70
C THR A 580 18.91 -9.36 -69.48
N LEU A 581 19.18 -8.59 -68.42
CA LEU A 581 20.33 -7.67 -68.30
C LEU A 581 20.77 -7.40 -66.84
N ARG A 582 21.97 -6.80 -66.70
CA ARG A 582 22.66 -6.48 -65.43
C ARG A 582 23.24 -5.06 -65.50
N PRO A 583 23.37 -4.34 -64.37
CA PRO A 583 24.66 -3.72 -64.04
C PRO A 583 25.11 -4.11 -62.61
N SER A 584 26.35 -4.51 -62.33
CA SER A 584 27.64 -3.79 -62.43
C SER A 584 27.97 -2.99 -61.16
N THR A 585 29.07 -3.39 -60.50
CA THR A 585 29.58 -2.82 -59.25
C THR A 585 30.46 -1.59 -59.48
N LEU A 586 30.39 -0.59 -58.60
CA LEU A 586 31.42 0.45 -58.46
C LEU A 586 31.52 0.92 -56.99
N SER A 587 32.71 1.36 -56.57
CA SER A 587 33.00 1.73 -55.18
C SER A 587 32.85 3.23 -54.91
N VAL A 588 32.45 3.61 -53.70
CA VAL A 588 32.63 4.98 -53.16
C VAL A 588 33.26 4.93 -51.77
N ARG A 589 33.98 6.00 -51.42
CA ARG A 589 34.94 6.15 -50.31
C ARG A 589 34.43 7.20 -49.32
N SER A 590 34.94 7.20 -48.09
CA SER A 590 34.63 8.22 -47.06
C SER A 590 35.43 9.52 -47.26
N VAL A 591 34.76 10.68 -47.18
CA VAL A 591 35.36 12.00 -46.89
C VAL A 591 34.31 12.93 -46.22
N SER A 592 34.71 14.13 -45.80
CA SER A 592 33.99 15.00 -44.86
C SER A 592 33.43 16.32 -45.45
N SER A 593 32.54 16.94 -44.66
CA SER A 593 32.48 18.39 -44.31
C SER A 593 31.93 19.49 -45.24
N THR A 594 31.29 20.46 -44.56
CA THR A 594 31.22 21.92 -44.76
C THR A 594 30.28 22.61 -45.79
N SER A 595 29.33 23.38 -45.22
CA SER A 595 29.17 24.85 -45.33
C SER A 595 29.03 25.56 -46.69
N THR A 596 28.02 26.43 -46.80
CA THR A 596 28.18 27.77 -47.41
C THR A 596 27.15 28.78 -46.85
N ASN A 597 27.26 30.06 -47.21
CA ASN A 597 26.90 31.20 -46.34
C ASN A 597 26.21 32.35 -47.11
N ARG A 598 25.29 33.10 -46.48
CA ARG A 598 24.97 34.52 -46.78
C ARG A 598 24.19 35.22 -45.65
N ARG A 599 24.23 36.56 -45.67
CA ARG A 599 23.82 37.59 -44.66
C ARG A 599 23.06 38.72 -45.42
N PRO A 600 22.60 39.84 -44.82
CA PRO A 600 22.31 40.17 -43.39
C PRO A 600 20.97 40.94 -43.15
N THR A 601 20.51 41.02 -41.88
CA THR A 601 19.71 42.09 -41.19
C THR A 601 19.11 41.48 -39.89
N THR A 602 18.76 42.16 -38.79
CA THR A 602 19.16 43.43 -38.14
C THR A 602 18.98 43.26 -36.60
N ALA A 603 19.49 44.18 -35.76
CA ALA A 603 19.33 44.13 -34.30
C ALA A 603 17.90 44.58 -33.83
N PRO A 604 17.51 44.43 -32.54
CA PRO A 604 18.09 45.22 -31.43
C PRO A 604 18.49 44.39 -30.18
N ALA A 605 19.00 45.08 -29.15
CA ALA A 605 19.47 44.52 -27.88
C ALA A 605 18.59 44.95 -26.69
N PRO A 606 18.67 44.28 -25.53
CA PRO A 606 18.32 44.89 -24.25
C PRO A 606 19.41 45.92 -23.84
N PRO A 607 19.05 47.03 -23.18
CA PRO A 607 20.01 48.05 -22.76
C PRO A 607 20.82 47.61 -21.52
N GLY A 608 22.02 48.20 -21.39
CA GLY A 608 22.81 48.23 -20.16
C GLY A 608 23.31 49.65 -19.88
N SER A 609 24.20 49.80 -18.89
CA SER A 609 24.64 51.08 -18.27
C SER A 609 23.58 51.73 -17.34
N THR A 610 23.94 52.51 -16.31
CA THR A 610 25.23 53.22 -16.09
C THR A 610 25.61 53.37 -14.59
N THR A 611 26.92 53.40 -14.31
CA THR A 611 27.64 54.10 -13.20
C THR A 611 27.17 54.03 -11.72
N SER A 612 27.98 53.39 -10.87
CA SER A 612 29.05 53.98 -10.00
C SER A 612 28.91 55.43 -9.46
N PRO A 613 29.64 55.87 -8.39
CA PRO A 613 30.82 55.25 -7.72
C PRO A 613 30.85 55.36 -6.16
N SER A 614 32.04 55.15 -5.54
CA SER A 614 32.57 55.76 -4.29
C SER A 614 31.95 55.36 -2.91
N GLU A 615 32.68 55.30 -1.78
CA GLU A 615 34.13 55.49 -1.50
C GLU A 615 34.61 54.87 -0.15
N THR A 616 35.95 54.80 0.05
CA THR A 616 36.76 54.73 1.30
C THR A 616 36.27 53.89 2.51
N SER A 617 36.95 52.80 2.91
CA SER A 617 38.18 52.73 3.76
C SER A 617 37.88 52.84 5.28
N ASP A 618 38.63 52.32 6.25
CA ASP A 618 40.01 51.79 6.34
C ASP A 618 40.02 50.33 6.90
N ALA A 619 41.10 49.77 7.47
CA ALA A 619 42.46 49.46 6.99
C ALA A 619 43.24 48.72 8.12
N HIS A 620 44.53 48.43 7.94
CA HIS A 620 45.46 47.77 8.90
C HIS A 620 45.12 46.32 9.34
N SER A 621 46.07 45.38 9.45
CA SER A 621 47.49 45.36 9.02
C SER A 621 48.04 43.93 8.94
N SER A 622 48.92 43.67 7.97
CA SER A 622 50.08 42.72 7.93
C SER A 622 50.07 41.44 8.80
N THR A 623 50.53 40.26 8.31
CA THR A 623 51.82 40.07 7.61
C THR A 623 51.88 38.74 6.83
N SER A 624 52.71 38.70 5.78
CA SER A 624 53.05 37.55 4.90
C SER A 624 54.57 37.67 4.52
N PRO A 625 55.25 36.87 3.65
CA PRO A 625 54.76 35.84 2.71
C PRO A 625 55.69 34.56 2.65
N PRO A 626 56.19 33.97 1.52
CA PRO A 626 56.34 32.50 1.40
C PRO A 626 57.71 32.03 0.81
N SER A 627 57.79 30.84 0.20
CA SER A 627 58.39 30.54 -1.15
C SER A 627 58.96 29.11 -1.30
N GLN A 628 59.14 28.67 -2.54
CA GLN A 628 59.76 27.39 -2.94
C GLN A 628 61.30 27.50 -3.11
N PRO A 629 61.99 26.48 -3.66
CA PRO A 629 62.14 26.47 -5.12
C PRO A 629 61.91 25.11 -5.81
N THR A 630 61.77 25.16 -7.14
CA THR A 630 61.56 24.03 -8.07
C THR A 630 62.79 23.78 -8.94
N SER A 631 62.87 22.61 -9.59
CA SER A 631 63.74 22.39 -10.75
C SER A 631 63.11 21.41 -11.76
N ASP A 632 63.03 21.81 -13.02
CA ASP A 632 62.45 21.04 -14.13
C ASP A 632 63.31 19.87 -14.63
N THR A 633 62.70 18.93 -15.38
CA THR A 633 63.03 18.65 -16.80
C THR A 633 62.02 17.67 -17.43
N LYS A 634 61.71 17.82 -18.72
CA LYS A 634 60.85 16.92 -19.51
C LYS A 634 61.65 16.04 -20.47
N SER A 635 61.18 14.82 -20.75
CA SER A 635 61.36 14.12 -22.03
C SER A 635 60.26 13.05 -22.25
N GLN A 636 60.16 12.46 -23.44
CA GLN A 636 59.05 11.57 -23.87
C GLN A 636 59.52 10.34 -24.68
N SER A 637 58.74 9.24 -24.61
CA SER A 637 58.69 8.11 -25.58
C SER A 637 59.95 7.19 -25.63
N PRO A 638 59.91 5.94 -26.18
CA PRO A 638 58.92 5.28 -27.08
C PRO A 638 58.40 3.89 -26.59
N PRO A 639 57.64 3.09 -27.41
CA PRO A 639 56.87 1.91 -26.95
C PRO A 639 57.44 0.49 -27.32
N PRO A 640 56.64 -0.55 -27.67
CA PRO A 640 56.50 -1.81 -26.92
C PRO A 640 57.27 -3.02 -27.50
N PRO A 641 57.08 -4.27 -26.98
CA PRO A 641 56.20 -5.21 -27.70
C PRO A 641 55.39 -6.18 -26.82
N SER A 642 54.53 -6.97 -27.47
CA SER A 642 53.88 -8.16 -26.91
C SER A 642 54.68 -9.44 -27.21
N TYR A 643 54.60 -10.48 -26.35
CA TYR A 643 54.27 -11.89 -26.72
C TYR A 643 54.31 -12.84 -25.49
N GLN A 644 53.91 -14.10 -25.70
CA GLN A 644 54.15 -15.28 -24.85
C GLN A 644 53.51 -15.31 -23.44
N GLN A 645 52.21 -15.61 -23.41
CA GLN A 645 51.75 -16.70 -22.54
C GLN A 645 52.24 -18.04 -23.12
N GLN A 646 53.04 -18.81 -22.37
CA GLN A 646 53.04 -20.29 -22.34
C GLN A 646 54.15 -20.83 -21.41
N GLN A 647 54.02 -22.11 -21.01
CA GLN A 647 55.03 -22.92 -20.30
C GLN A 647 55.42 -22.49 -18.86
N GLN A 648 54.54 -22.74 -17.89
CA GLN A 648 54.99 -23.14 -16.54
C GLN A 648 54.08 -24.14 -15.81
N GLU A 649 53.46 -25.07 -16.55
CA GLU A 649 52.80 -26.27 -15.99
C GLU A 649 53.35 -27.54 -16.64
N GLN A 650 54.58 -27.93 -16.29
CA GLN A 650 55.10 -29.25 -16.69
C GLN A 650 56.26 -29.79 -15.83
N GLN A 651 56.03 -29.98 -14.52
CA GLN A 651 56.77 -30.99 -13.73
C GLN A 651 56.14 -31.24 -12.35
N LEU A 652 55.19 -32.19 -12.27
CA LEU A 652 55.35 -33.39 -11.42
C LEU A 652 54.18 -34.37 -11.66
N THR A 653 54.45 -35.45 -12.41
CA THR A 653 53.57 -36.64 -12.44
C THR A 653 54.40 -37.90 -12.32
N LYS A 654 54.28 -38.59 -11.18
CA LYS A 654 54.40 -40.05 -11.11
C LYS A 654 53.75 -40.63 -9.86
N THR A 655 52.71 -41.42 -10.11
CA THR A 655 52.27 -42.60 -9.35
C THR A 655 52.14 -42.52 -7.82
N ASN A 656 50.89 -42.56 -7.36
CA ASN A 656 50.39 -43.85 -6.86
C ASN A 656 48.89 -44.04 -7.11
N HIS A 657 48.44 -45.30 -7.09
CA HIS A 657 47.09 -45.73 -7.47
C HIS A 657 46.24 -46.11 -6.23
N HIS A 658 44.90 -46.03 -6.37
CA HIS A 658 43.88 -46.24 -5.31
C HIS A 658 43.87 -45.15 -4.21
N ASN A 659 42.74 -44.84 -3.56
CA ASN A 659 41.37 -45.37 -3.70
C ASN A 659 40.35 -44.22 -3.83
N ASN A 660 39.20 -44.45 -4.47
CA ASN A 660 38.33 -43.38 -4.92
C ASN A 660 36.88 -43.52 -4.40
N ASN A 661 36.50 -42.77 -3.36
CA ASN A 661 35.15 -42.21 -3.22
C ASN A 661 34.99 -41.18 -2.08
N THR A 662 33.83 -40.52 -2.05
CA THR A 662 33.36 -39.61 -0.99
C THR A 662 34.27 -38.42 -0.63
N ASN A 663 34.36 -37.44 -1.54
CA ASN A 663 34.41 -36.02 -1.11
C ASN A 663 34.04 -34.99 -2.20
N THR A 664 34.02 -35.38 -3.49
CA THR A 664 33.78 -34.47 -4.63
C THR A 664 32.50 -33.65 -4.51
N ALA A 665 31.40 -34.24 -4.01
CA ALA A 665 30.14 -33.54 -3.78
C ALA A 665 30.23 -32.47 -2.68
N GLY A 666 30.95 -32.76 -1.59
CA GLY A 666 31.19 -31.80 -0.49
C GLY A 666 32.10 -30.66 -0.94
N ALA A 667 33.19 -30.98 -1.63
CA ALA A 667 34.11 -30.00 -2.20
C ALA A 667 33.42 -29.09 -3.24
N MET A 668 32.62 -29.66 -4.17
CA MET A 668 31.86 -28.84 -5.13
C MET A 668 30.75 -28.00 -4.46
N ALA A 669 30.08 -28.51 -3.42
CA ALA A 669 29.11 -27.73 -2.67
C ALA A 669 29.77 -26.56 -1.93
N ALA A 670 30.95 -26.78 -1.32
CA ALA A 670 31.73 -25.74 -0.65
C ALA A 670 32.27 -24.70 -1.65
N ALA A 671 32.83 -25.12 -2.78
CA ALA A 671 33.27 -24.23 -3.85
C ALA A 671 32.12 -23.43 -4.47
N SER A 672 30.94 -24.03 -4.63
CA SER A 672 29.72 -23.34 -5.06
C SER A 672 29.28 -22.30 -4.03
N ALA A 673 29.26 -22.63 -2.73
CA ALA A 673 28.91 -21.69 -1.68
C ALA A 673 29.91 -20.52 -1.57
N ALA A 674 31.21 -20.79 -1.69
CA ALA A 674 32.27 -19.78 -1.62
C ALA A 674 32.25 -18.83 -2.84
N SER A 675 32.01 -19.35 -4.04
CA SER A 675 31.85 -18.53 -5.24
C SER A 675 30.54 -17.71 -5.20
N LEU A 676 29.40 -18.33 -4.86
CA LEU A 676 28.14 -17.61 -4.64
C LEU A 676 28.28 -16.46 -3.63
N GLY A 677 29.00 -16.68 -2.53
CA GLY A 677 29.23 -15.68 -1.48
C GLY A 677 29.96 -14.42 -1.97
N LYS A 678 30.99 -14.56 -2.82
CA LYS A 678 31.71 -13.42 -3.39
C LYS A 678 31.03 -12.81 -4.62
N PHE A 679 30.31 -13.61 -5.41
CA PHE A 679 29.75 -13.18 -6.70
C PHE A 679 28.42 -12.41 -6.59
N PHE A 680 27.64 -12.60 -5.51
CA PHE A 680 26.29 -12.01 -5.37
C PHE A 680 26.19 -10.80 -4.41
N LEU A 681 27.25 -10.43 -3.69
CA LEU A 681 27.17 -9.32 -2.72
C LEU A 681 27.15 -7.91 -3.33
N THR A 682 27.61 -7.76 -4.58
CA THR A 682 27.73 -6.44 -5.24
C THR A 682 27.35 -6.50 -6.72
N GLY A 683 26.57 -5.53 -7.20
CA GLY A 683 26.24 -5.33 -8.63
C GLY A 683 25.23 -6.29 -9.27
N ALA A 684 25.44 -7.61 -9.17
CA ALA A 684 24.84 -8.59 -10.10
C ALA A 684 23.30 -8.77 -10.06
N ARG A 685 22.61 -8.28 -9.02
CA ARG A 685 21.16 -8.51 -8.81
C ARG A 685 20.28 -8.06 -9.98
N GLY A 686 20.61 -6.91 -10.59
CA GLY A 686 19.83 -6.35 -11.70
C GLY A 686 19.79 -7.30 -12.91
N VAL A 687 20.96 -7.76 -13.35
CA VAL A 687 21.13 -8.57 -14.56
C VAL A 687 20.70 -10.03 -14.34
N LEU A 688 21.08 -10.65 -13.22
CA LEU A 688 20.90 -12.10 -13.03
C LEU A 688 19.56 -12.50 -12.39
N VAL A 689 18.85 -11.57 -11.75
CA VAL A 689 17.57 -11.86 -11.09
C VAL A 689 16.46 -10.95 -11.59
N GLU A 690 16.67 -9.64 -11.65
CA GLU A 690 15.58 -8.71 -11.93
C GLU A 690 15.17 -8.64 -13.41
N ILE A 691 16.13 -8.73 -14.36
CA ILE A 691 15.80 -8.83 -15.80
C ILE A 691 15.08 -10.17 -16.12
N PRO A 692 15.58 -11.36 -15.72
CA PRO A 692 14.86 -12.62 -15.93
C PRO A 692 13.48 -12.65 -15.26
N LEU A 693 13.34 -12.09 -14.04
CA LEU A 693 12.05 -12.01 -13.36
C LEU A 693 11.06 -11.14 -14.14
N ALA A 694 11.49 -9.95 -14.60
CA ALA A 694 10.65 -9.07 -15.40
C ALA A 694 10.25 -9.71 -16.74
N ALA A 695 11.15 -10.42 -17.41
CA ALA A 695 10.84 -11.16 -18.64
C ALA A 695 9.83 -12.30 -18.38
N ALA A 696 9.99 -13.05 -17.29
CA ALA A 696 9.05 -14.10 -16.90
C ALA A 696 7.66 -13.54 -16.53
N GLU A 697 7.59 -12.40 -15.85
CA GLU A 697 6.32 -11.74 -15.51
C GLU A 697 5.64 -11.13 -16.74
N GLY A 698 6.41 -10.43 -17.59
CA GLY A 698 5.92 -9.88 -18.86
C GLY A 698 5.32 -10.95 -19.79
N MET A 699 6.00 -12.08 -19.96
CA MET A 699 5.47 -13.20 -20.76
C MET A 699 4.14 -13.76 -20.21
N ARG A 700 3.87 -13.73 -18.89
CA ARG A 700 2.54 -14.12 -18.36
C ARG A 700 1.47 -13.05 -18.54
N ALA A 701 1.86 -11.79 -18.76
CA ALA A 701 0.90 -10.72 -19.05
C ALA A 701 0.42 -10.77 -20.51
N VAL A 702 1.28 -11.12 -21.47
CA VAL A 702 0.99 -11.08 -22.93
C VAL A 702 -0.37 -11.70 -23.32
N PRO A 703 -0.77 -12.92 -22.87
CA PRO A 703 -2.04 -13.53 -23.29
C PRO A 703 -3.30 -12.71 -22.94
N ARG A 704 -3.22 -11.81 -21.94
CA ARG A 704 -4.33 -10.94 -21.53
C ARG A 704 -4.70 -9.92 -22.62
N HIS A 705 -3.69 -9.38 -23.32
CA HIS A 705 -3.87 -8.27 -24.26
C HIS A 705 -4.57 -8.66 -25.58
N TYR A 706 -4.60 -9.96 -25.91
CA TYR A 706 -5.22 -10.47 -27.15
C TYR A 706 -6.56 -11.20 -26.95
N SER A 707 -7.01 -11.37 -25.69
CA SER A 707 -8.31 -11.98 -25.38
C SER A 707 -9.41 -10.96 -25.07
N ASN A 708 -9.06 -9.76 -24.59
CA ASN A 708 -10.04 -8.74 -24.15
C ASN A 708 -10.80 -8.01 -25.28
N ASN A 709 -10.80 -8.53 -26.51
CA ASN A 709 -11.35 -7.85 -27.70
C ASN A 709 -12.64 -8.51 -28.24
N THR A 710 -13.44 -9.08 -27.34
CA THR A 710 -14.75 -9.70 -27.61
C THR A 710 -15.72 -9.36 -26.49
N ASN A 711 -16.92 -8.86 -26.81
CA ASN A 711 -17.91 -8.31 -25.86
C ASN A 711 -18.68 -9.39 -25.07
N THR A 712 -18.00 -10.40 -24.57
CA THR A 712 -18.56 -11.47 -23.73
C THR A 712 -17.72 -11.63 -22.46
N PRO A 713 -18.31 -11.55 -21.25
CA PRO A 713 -17.57 -11.74 -19.99
C PRO A 713 -17.10 -13.19 -19.90
N THR A 714 -15.82 -13.42 -20.22
CA THR A 714 -15.29 -14.78 -20.41
C THR A 714 -14.76 -15.33 -19.08
N PRO A 715 -15.33 -16.41 -18.52
CA PRO A 715 -14.71 -17.12 -17.42
C PRO A 715 -13.46 -17.85 -17.93
N THR A 716 -12.29 -17.24 -17.70
CA THR A 716 -11.03 -17.98 -17.79
C THR A 716 -10.96 -18.98 -16.64
N LEU A 717 -10.54 -20.21 -16.94
CA LEU A 717 -10.36 -21.23 -15.91
C LEU A 717 -9.20 -20.80 -14.99
N THR A 718 -9.58 -20.38 -13.78
CA THR A 718 -8.79 -19.68 -12.76
C THR A 718 -8.34 -18.25 -13.15
N PRO A 719 -8.56 -17.24 -12.26
CA PRO A 719 -7.90 -15.95 -12.40
C PRO A 719 -6.41 -16.11 -12.03
N TYR A 720 -5.52 -15.87 -12.98
CA TYR A 720 -4.06 -16.01 -12.83
C TYR A 720 -3.49 -14.98 -11.84
N SER A 721 -3.61 -15.29 -10.55
CA SER A 721 -3.05 -14.54 -9.43
C SER A 721 -1.69 -15.10 -9.02
N TYR A 722 -0.78 -14.21 -8.64
CA TYR A 722 0.59 -14.58 -8.21
C TYR A 722 0.60 -15.59 -7.05
N GLY A 723 -0.42 -15.55 -6.19
CA GLY A 723 -0.58 -16.47 -5.05
C GLY A 723 -0.80 -17.94 -5.45
N GLN A 724 -1.22 -18.24 -6.69
CA GLN A 724 -1.54 -19.60 -7.16
C GLN A 724 -0.33 -20.55 -7.11
N TYR A 725 0.91 -20.01 -7.20
CA TYR A 725 2.15 -20.77 -7.09
C TYR A 725 2.86 -20.61 -5.74
N GLY A 726 2.39 -19.68 -4.90
CA GLY A 726 2.99 -19.28 -3.62
C GLY A 726 4.07 -18.20 -3.75
N HIS A 727 4.40 -17.57 -2.62
CA HIS A 727 5.37 -16.47 -2.58
C HIS A 727 6.80 -16.97 -2.32
N VAL A 728 7.78 -16.34 -2.97
CA VAL A 728 9.22 -16.60 -2.75
C VAL A 728 9.70 -15.84 -1.51
N THR A 729 9.81 -16.49 -0.36
CA THR A 729 10.26 -15.89 0.91
C THR A 729 11.73 -16.21 1.23
N ASP A 730 12.22 -17.34 0.74
CA ASP A 730 13.56 -17.89 0.95
C ASP A 730 14.01 -18.75 -0.26
N ILE A 731 15.18 -19.37 -0.18
CA ILE A 731 15.72 -20.23 -1.26
C ILE A 731 14.83 -21.47 -1.54
N ARG A 732 14.16 -22.02 -0.52
CA ARG A 732 13.35 -23.25 -0.65
C ARG A 732 12.03 -22.97 -1.34
N SER A 733 11.36 -21.89 -0.94
CA SER A 733 10.17 -21.37 -1.61
C SER A 733 10.50 -20.85 -3.01
N GLY A 734 11.66 -20.22 -3.23
CA GLY A 734 12.16 -19.88 -4.57
C GLY A 734 12.21 -21.08 -5.52
N PHE A 735 12.74 -22.21 -5.06
CA PHE A 735 12.75 -23.46 -5.82
C PHE A 735 11.36 -24.10 -5.96
N ALA A 736 10.52 -24.06 -4.92
CA ALA A 736 9.16 -24.60 -4.98
C ALA A 736 8.25 -23.83 -5.97
N VAL A 737 8.37 -22.49 -6.01
CA VAL A 737 7.65 -21.63 -6.97
C VAL A 737 8.16 -21.87 -8.39
N ALA A 738 9.49 -22.02 -8.58
CA ALA A 738 10.07 -22.43 -9.86
C ALA A 738 9.47 -23.72 -10.41
N CYS A 739 9.46 -24.81 -9.62
CA CYS A 739 8.91 -26.09 -10.05
C CYS A 739 7.41 -26.02 -10.39
N ARG A 740 6.60 -25.34 -9.55
CA ARG A 740 5.17 -25.16 -9.80
C ARG A 740 4.91 -24.36 -11.07
N THR A 741 5.60 -23.22 -11.23
CA THR A 741 5.44 -22.33 -12.38
C THR A 741 5.82 -23.05 -13.69
N LEU A 742 6.89 -23.84 -13.67
CA LEU A 742 7.31 -24.61 -14.84
C LEU A 742 6.28 -25.69 -15.20
N GLY A 743 5.81 -26.48 -14.23
CA GLY A 743 4.82 -27.53 -14.46
C GLY A 743 3.48 -26.98 -14.96
N HIS A 744 2.95 -25.94 -14.32
CA HIS A 744 1.71 -25.30 -14.74
C HIS A 744 1.85 -24.57 -16.07
N GLY A 745 2.90 -23.77 -16.27
CA GLY A 745 3.09 -23.01 -17.51
C GLY A 745 3.19 -23.91 -18.76
N VAL A 746 3.72 -25.13 -18.62
CA VAL A 746 3.69 -26.16 -19.67
C VAL A 746 2.29 -26.77 -19.81
N ALA A 747 1.67 -27.25 -18.72
CA ALA A 747 0.37 -27.91 -18.78
C ALA A 747 -0.76 -27.01 -19.30
N GLU A 748 -0.81 -25.77 -18.81
CA GLU A 748 -1.78 -24.74 -19.20
C GLU A 748 -1.49 -24.20 -20.60
N GLY A 749 -0.22 -24.09 -20.99
CA GLY A 749 0.17 -23.74 -22.35
C GLY A 749 -0.28 -24.78 -23.38
N VAL A 750 -0.16 -26.07 -23.05
CA VAL A 750 -0.67 -27.17 -23.89
C VAL A 750 -2.19 -27.21 -23.89
N GLY A 751 -2.84 -26.99 -22.73
CA GLY A 751 -4.29 -26.94 -22.61
C GLY A 751 -4.94 -25.84 -23.45
N ASP A 752 -4.37 -24.64 -23.46
CA ASP A 752 -4.87 -23.49 -24.23
C ASP A 752 -4.96 -23.77 -25.74
N ILE A 753 -4.08 -24.61 -26.30
CA ILE A 753 -4.16 -25.03 -27.72
C ILE A 753 -5.51 -25.71 -28.00
N PHE A 754 -5.95 -26.61 -27.14
CA PHE A 754 -7.22 -27.30 -27.31
C PHE A 754 -8.41 -26.40 -26.95
N VAL A 755 -8.30 -25.62 -25.88
CA VAL A 755 -9.39 -24.74 -25.39
C VAL A 755 -9.69 -23.60 -26.36
N GLU A 756 -8.69 -22.85 -26.82
CA GLU A 756 -8.90 -21.73 -27.77
C GLU A 756 -9.32 -22.25 -29.16
N THR A 757 -8.76 -23.37 -29.63
CA THR A 757 -9.20 -23.99 -30.90
C THR A 757 -10.65 -24.47 -30.83
N TRP A 758 -11.07 -25.07 -29.71
CA TRP A 758 -12.46 -25.50 -29.50
C TRP A 758 -13.42 -24.31 -29.36
N ARG A 759 -13.05 -23.27 -28.58
CA ARG A 759 -13.85 -22.04 -28.45
C ARG A 759 -14.00 -21.35 -29.82
N GLY A 760 -12.89 -21.17 -30.54
CA GLY A 760 -12.88 -20.61 -31.88
C GLY A 760 -13.78 -21.39 -32.83
N LYS A 761 -13.72 -22.73 -32.83
CA LYS A 761 -14.64 -23.59 -33.60
C LYS A 761 -16.11 -23.30 -33.28
N ARG A 762 -16.45 -23.09 -32.00
CA ARG A 762 -17.81 -22.80 -31.54
C ARG A 762 -18.30 -21.39 -31.91
N GLU A 763 -17.39 -20.42 -32.01
CA GLU A 763 -17.72 -19.01 -32.29
C GLU A 763 -17.73 -18.66 -33.79
N ARG A 764 -16.82 -19.24 -34.59
CA ARG A 764 -16.61 -18.85 -36.01
C ARG A 764 -16.30 -20.04 -36.93
N GLY A 765 -16.71 -21.26 -36.57
CA GLY A 765 -16.53 -22.45 -37.40
C GLY A 765 -15.06 -22.69 -37.81
N ALA A 766 -14.82 -23.02 -39.08
CA ALA A 766 -13.48 -23.30 -39.60
C ALA A 766 -12.52 -22.09 -39.51
N ALA A 767 -12.99 -20.87 -39.76
CA ALA A 767 -12.18 -19.66 -39.59
C ALA A 767 -11.79 -19.44 -38.12
N GLY A 768 -12.70 -19.80 -37.20
CA GLY A 768 -12.45 -19.79 -35.77
C GLY A 768 -11.47 -20.85 -35.29
N VAL A 769 -11.45 -22.05 -35.90
CA VAL A 769 -10.42 -23.08 -35.63
C VAL A 769 -9.02 -22.52 -35.89
N ALA A 770 -8.80 -21.85 -37.02
CA ALA A 770 -7.50 -21.26 -37.36
C ALA A 770 -7.11 -20.12 -36.39
N ALA A 771 -8.04 -19.22 -36.05
CA ALA A 771 -7.80 -18.14 -35.09
C ALA A 771 -7.53 -18.66 -33.66
N GLY A 772 -8.27 -19.67 -33.23
CA GLY A 772 -8.11 -20.32 -31.93
C GLY A 772 -6.78 -21.08 -31.80
N LEU A 773 -6.38 -21.79 -32.85
CA LEU A 773 -5.07 -22.45 -32.91
C LEU A 773 -3.92 -21.42 -32.85
N GLY A 774 -4.04 -20.30 -33.56
CA GLY A 774 -3.09 -19.19 -33.47
C GLY A 774 -2.95 -18.62 -32.06
N LYS A 775 -4.08 -18.31 -31.40
CA LYS A 775 -4.10 -17.89 -29.98
C LYS A 775 -3.45 -18.92 -29.06
N GLY A 776 -3.81 -20.20 -29.23
CA GLY A 776 -3.30 -21.30 -28.43
C GLY A 776 -1.79 -21.49 -28.54
N VAL A 777 -1.23 -21.43 -29.76
CA VAL A 777 0.23 -21.55 -29.98
C VAL A 777 0.99 -20.36 -29.38
N VAL A 778 0.46 -19.13 -29.48
CA VAL A 778 1.05 -17.97 -28.80
C VAL A 778 1.00 -18.13 -27.28
N SER A 779 -0.11 -18.63 -26.73
CA SER A 779 -0.23 -18.86 -25.29
C SER A 779 0.70 -19.97 -24.80
N LEU A 780 0.85 -21.08 -25.54
CA LEU A 780 1.85 -22.13 -25.24
C LEU A 780 3.26 -21.54 -25.14
N GLY A 781 3.68 -20.75 -26.14
CA GLY A 781 5.00 -20.13 -26.17
C GLY A 781 5.22 -19.20 -24.98
N MET A 782 4.25 -18.34 -24.68
CA MET A 782 4.33 -17.34 -23.61
C MET A 782 4.27 -17.98 -22.21
N LYS A 783 3.34 -18.90 -21.94
CA LYS A 783 3.23 -19.60 -20.65
C LYS A 783 4.44 -20.52 -20.39
N THR A 784 4.90 -21.26 -21.41
CA THR A 784 6.08 -22.12 -21.30
C THR A 784 7.36 -21.30 -21.11
N GLY A 785 7.55 -20.23 -21.90
CA GLY A 785 8.70 -19.32 -21.76
C GLY A 785 8.76 -18.68 -20.38
N ALA A 786 7.61 -18.23 -19.85
CA ALA A 786 7.50 -17.71 -18.49
C ALA A 786 7.73 -18.76 -17.38
N GLY A 787 7.49 -20.05 -17.69
CA GLY A 787 7.83 -21.18 -16.84
C GLY A 787 9.34 -21.43 -16.80
N VAL A 788 9.99 -21.50 -17.96
CA VAL A 788 11.44 -21.72 -18.10
C VAL A 788 12.25 -20.57 -17.51
N VAL A 789 11.94 -19.32 -17.87
CA VAL A 789 12.66 -18.16 -17.32
C VAL A 789 12.33 -17.96 -15.83
N GLY A 790 11.09 -18.25 -15.41
CA GLY A 790 10.70 -18.28 -14.00
C GLY A 790 11.50 -19.32 -13.18
N ALA A 791 11.79 -20.49 -13.77
CA ALA A 791 12.58 -21.53 -13.11
C ALA A 791 14.04 -21.12 -12.83
N LEU A 792 14.59 -20.18 -13.60
CA LEU A 792 15.90 -19.56 -13.34
C LEU A 792 15.79 -18.37 -12.36
N ALA A 793 14.75 -17.54 -12.51
CA ALA A 793 14.60 -16.31 -11.75
C ALA A 793 14.20 -16.52 -10.27
N TYR A 794 13.25 -17.42 -9.99
CA TYR A 794 12.71 -17.60 -8.63
C TYR A 794 13.70 -18.18 -7.60
N PRO A 795 14.59 -19.14 -7.93
CA PRO A 795 15.63 -19.57 -7.01
C PRO A 795 16.62 -18.44 -6.70
N GLY A 796 17.01 -17.65 -7.71
CA GLY A 796 17.86 -16.46 -7.54
C GLY A 796 17.23 -15.39 -6.64
N LEU A 797 15.94 -15.10 -6.83
CA LEU A 797 15.16 -14.24 -5.93
C LEU A 797 15.12 -14.80 -4.50
N GLY A 798 14.94 -16.11 -4.34
CA GLY A 798 14.97 -16.82 -3.07
C GLY A 798 16.33 -16.72 -2.36
N VAL A 799 17.44 -16.83 -3.10
CA VAL A 799 18.80 -16.57 -2.59
C VAL A 799 18.92 -15.12 -2.13
N CYS A 800 18.57 -14.13 -2.96
CA CYS A 800 18.64 -12.71 -2.59
C CYS A 800 17.80 -12.38 -1.34
N ARG A 801 16.59 -12.93 -1.22
CA ARG A 801 15.74 -12.74 -0.04
C ARG A 801 16.32 -13.45 1.20
N SER A 802 16.90 -14.64 1.05
CA SER A 802 17.59 -15.38 2.14
C SER A 802 18.83 -14.65 2.65
N VAL A 803 19.70 -14.18 1.74
CA VAL A 803 20.91 -13.41 2.07
C VAL A 803 20.52 -12.10 2.75
N ARG A 804 19.49 -11.40 2.28
CA ARG A 804 19.00 -10.19 2.97
C ARG A 804 18.47 -10.51 4.36
N ALA A 805 17.72 -11.59 4.56
CA ALA A 805 17.20 -11.99 5.87
C ALA A 805 18.28 -12.44 6.87
N ALA A 806 19.46 -12.85 6.38
CA ALA A 806 20.63 -13.15 7.20
C ALA A 806 21.42 -11.88 7.56
N VAL A 807 21.76 -11.04 6.56
CA VAL A 807 22.57 -9.82 6.74
C VAL A 807 21.77 -8.72 7.45
N ARG A 808 20.52 -8.49 7.04
CA ARG A 808 19.60 -7.49 7.63
C ARG A 808 18.65 -8.14 8.62
N GLY A 809 19.25 -8.71 9.68
CA GLY A 809 18.52 -9.34 10.78
C GLY A 809 18.24 -8.41 11.96
N ALA A 810 18.64 -7.14 11.93
CA ALA A 810 18.63 -6.28 13.12
C ALA A 810 17.22 -5.91 13.58
N VAL A 811 16.31 -5.55 12.65
CA VAL A 811 14.89 -5.29 12.96
C VAL A 811 14.25 -6.52 13.59
N ARG A 812 14.46 -7.70 12.99
CA ARG A 812 13.92 -8.95 13.51
C ARG A 812 14.43 -9.26 14.92
N ARG A 813 15.73 -9.03 15.18
CA ARG A 813 16.32 -9.17 16.52
C ARG A 813 15.77 -8.14 17.52
N GLY A 814 15.48 -6.91 17.09
CA GLY A 814 14.81 -5.89 17.90
C GLY A 814 13.40 -6.34 18.32
N VAL A 815 12.61 -6.84 17.38
CA VAL A 815 11.27 -7.42 17.65
C VAL A 815 11.39 -8.70 18.51
N GLU A 816 12.38 -9.56 18.30
CA GLU A 816 12.70 -10.73 19.15
C GLU A 816 13.15 -10.34 20.57
N ALA A 817 13.70 -9.14 20.76
CA ALA A 817 14.11 -8.60 22.05
C ALA A 817 12.94 -7.94 22.77
N ALA A 818 12.20 -7.04 22.10
CA ALA A 818 11.05 -6.34 22.67
C ALA A 818 9.92 -7.32 23.10
N ARG A 819 9.62 -8.34 22.26
CA ARG A 819 8.65 -9.41 22.61
C ARG A 819 9.07 -10.25 23.81
N TRP A 820 10.37 -10.31 24.10
CA TRP A 820 10.90 -11.00 25.28
C TRP A 820 10.89 -10.09 26.52
N ALA A 821 11.31 -8.83 26.37
CA ALA A 821 11.27 -7.84 27.45
C ALA A 821 9.85 -7.62 27.97
N GLU A 822 8.86 -7.55 27.08
CA GLU A 822 7.45 -7.52 27.47
C GLU A 822 7.00 -8.82 28.16
N GLY A 823 7.44 -9.99 27.68
CA GLY A 823 7.14 -11.26 28.32
C GLY A 823 7.66 -11.34 29.76
N VAL A 824 8.88 -10.85 30.00
CA VAL A 824 9.48 -10.75 31.34
C VAL A 824 8.74 -9.74 32.21
N TRP A 825 8.39 -8.56 31.67
CA TRP A 825 7.66 -7.53 32.39
C TRP A 825 6.25 -7.97 32.82
N LYS A 826 5.53 -8.71 31.97
CA LYS A 826 4.22 -9.29 32.32
C LYS A 826 4.34 -10.39 33.39
N VAL A 827 5.33 -11.28 33.28
CA VAL A 827 5.59 -12.31 34.30
C VAL A 827 6.07 -11.69 35.63
N GLY A 828 6.74 -10.55 35.58
CA GLY A 828 7.05 -9.69 36.74
C GLY A 828 5.89 -8.79 37.20
N GLY A 829 4.65 -9.05 36.77
CA GLY A 829 3.44 -8.42 37.30
C GLY A 829 3.06 -7.03 36.75
N GLY A 830 3.66 -6.61 35.63
CA GLY A 830 3.62 -5.21 35.19
C GLY A 830 2.26 -4.58 34.83
N ASP A 831 1.21 -5.37 34.55
CA ASP A 831 -0.07 -4.84 34.03
C ASP A 831 -1.19 -4.65 35.09
N GLY A 832 -0.87 -4.83 36.38
CA GLY A 832 -1.88 -4.75 37.46
C GLY A 832 -2.71 -6.02 37.64
N THR A 833 -2.56 -7.04 36.78
CA THR A 833 -2.87 -8.45 37.12
C THR A 833 -1.68 -9.16 37.77
N GLY A 834 -0.66 -8.39 38.17
CA GLY A 834 0.54 -8.86 38.85
C GLY A 834 0.43 -8.89 40.37
N VAL A 835 0.72 -10.07 40.92
CA VAL A 835 0.88 -10.31 42.36
C VAL A 835 2.05 -9.48 42.92
N ARG A 836 1.86 -8.89 44.11
CA ARG A 836 2.90 -8.08 44.78
C ARG A 836 3.98 -8.97 45.41
N GLU A 837 5.18 -8.42 45.60
CA GLU A 837 6.22 -9.06 46.41
C GLU A 837 5.71 -9.26 47.85
N GLY A 838 5.28 -10.47 48.18
CA GLY A 838 4.69 -10.83 49.48
C GLY A 838 3.78 -12.07 49.47
N GLU A 839 3.22 -12.46 48.32
CA GLU A 839 2.20 -13.52 48.24
C GLU A 839 2.73 -14.81 47.57
N GLU A 840 3.76 -15.43 48.17
CA GLU A 840 4.50 -16.58 47.59
C GLU A 840 3.63 -17.83 47.25
N GLY A 841 2.41 -17.93 47.79
CA GLY A 841 1.54 -19.10 47.61
C GLY A 841 0.98 -19.27 46.19
N GLU A 842 0.37 -18.23 45.63
CA GLU A 842 -0.31 -18.31 44.32
C GLU A 842 0.69 -18.55 43.16
N TRP A 843 1.93 -18.06 43.31
CA TRP A 843 3.02 -18.24 42.35
C TRP A 843 3.34 -19.72 42.06
N CYS A 844 3.13 -20.63 43.02
CA CYS A 844 3.31 -22.06 42.77
C CYS A 844 2.20 -22.66 41.90
N GLU A 845 0.98 -22.11 41.94
CA GLU A 845 -0.19 -22.66 41.26
C GLU A 845 -0.20 -22.30 39.76
N GLU A 846 0.00 -21.03 39.40
CA GLU A 846 -0.01 -20.59 37.98
C GLU A 846 1.19 -21.15 37.21
N TYR A 847 2.40 -21.09 37.77
CA TYR A 847 3.57 -21.76 37.17
C TYR A 847 3.34 -23.28 37.06
N GLY A 848 2.65 -23.87 38.05
CA GLY A 848 2.20 -25.25 37.99
C GLY A 848 1.21 -25.51 36.86
N GLU A 849 0.22 -24.64 36.63
CA GLU A 849 -0.72 -24.69 35.50
C GLU A 849 0.04 -24.62 34.17
N VAL A 850 0.92 -23.64 33.97
CA VAL A 850 1.69 -23.47 32.72
C VAL A 850 2.51 -24.72 32.41
N LEU A 851 3.13 -25.35 33.42
CA LEU A 851 3.85 -26.62 33.27
C LEU A 851 2.92 -27.80 32.94
N ARG A 852 1.77 -27.93 33.64
CA ARG A 852 0.75 -28.94 33.37
C ARG A 852 0.16 -28.78 31.96
N ALA A 853 -0.13 -27.55 31.53
CA ALA A 853 -0.64 -27.19 30.21
C ALA A 853 0.38 -27.47 29.10
N TRP A 854 1.66 -27.14 29.31
CA TRP A 854 2.76 -27.50 28.41
C TRP A 854 2.85 -29.01 28.18
N GLU A 855 2.76 -29.82 29.24
CA GLU A 855 2.70 -31.28 29.10
C GLU A 855 1.45 -31.77 28.36
N ARG A 856 0.28 -31.16 28.60
CA ARG A 856 -0.95 -31.44 27.84
C ARG A 856 -0.77 -31.13 26.35
N ALA A 857 -0.16 -29.99 26.00
CA ALA A 857 0.09 -29.59 24.62
C ALA A 857 1.03 -30.55 23.87
N LEU A 858 2.10 -31.02 24.52
CA LEU A 858 3.01 -32.05 23.99
C LEU A 858 2.29 -33.39 23.77
N LYS A 859 1.55 -33.87 24.78
CA LYS A 859 0.86 -35.18 24.75
C LYS A 859 -0.30 -35.19 23.76
N GLY A 860 -1.10 -34.12 23.72
CA GLY A 860 -2.30 -34.01 22.87
C GLY A 860 -1.99 -33.99 21.38
N LYS A 861 -1.01 -33.17 20.96
CA LYS A 861 -0.61 -33.09 19.53
C LYS A 861 0.18 -34.32 19.05
N GLY A 862 0.58 -35.22 19.95
CA GLY A 862 1.24 -36.48 19.63
C GLY A 862 0.30 -37.62 19.19
N LYS A 863 -0.99 -37.61 19.58
CA LYS A 863 -1.93 -38.72 19.31
C LYS A 863 -2.69 -38.61 17.97
N GLY A 864 -2.47 -37.57 17.18
CA GLY A 864 -3.20 -37.27 15.94
C GLY A 864 -2.84 -38.10 14.70
N ARG A 865 -2.48 -39.39 14.86
CA ARG A 865 -2.44 -40.48 13.86
C ARG A 865 -1.71 -41.68 14.44
N ALA A 866 -2.46 -42.70 14.82
CA ALA A 866 -2.10 -44.10 14.65
C ALA A 866 -2.98 -44.63 13.51
#